data_AF-A0A3C0WKL2-F1
#
_entry.id   AF-A0A3C0WKL2-F1
#
_cell.length_a   1.000
_cell.length_b   1.000
_cell.length_c   1.000
_cell.angle_alpha   90.00
_cell.angle_beta   90.00
_cell.angle_gamma   90.00
#
_symmetry.space_group_name_H-M   'P 1'
#
loop_
_entity.id
_entity.type
_entity.pdbx_description
1 polymer ?
#
loop_
_entity_poly.entity_id
_entity_poly.type
_entity_poly.pdbx_seq_one_letter_code
_entity_poly.pdbx_strand_id
1 'polypeptide(L)'
;SGFNVEVGPRRDNFAVVFNGILTLPKDGKYTLHIGSDDGARMLIDGQEIMKVDGIHPVVRKNYQMDLKAGDHTIVVEYFEAGGGQELYCDIEGPGFGKQDMSTFLKVKSIEDSNLPEPLMVDLEMAKRGKDLFLSNGCANCHKMDKAELDLPRYSAQPLVALKDNSGCLSGGEKAPKYNLSDSQKRDLSAALAFIKSGDKLQRDAKSQIATTMTRFNCYACHQRDGVGGPEKQRNSFFDTNQKEMGDEARIPPHLTGVGDKLQGEWMKHVLENGAKDRPYMFTKMPRFSSANVGDIHELFAQVDEQKKQPELENLFSEKKMKVAGRRLVGSRGYSCVKCHTFGPHKATGVQAIALDTMTKRLKHDWFSRYIVDPPALRPGTRMPSAWPNGQVLLPAVLDGSVQQQVESIWLYLTDGDKAQIPQGLGGNSMELYVFDEAVIYRNFIQGAGSRAIGVGYPEKANVAFDANQMSLPLLWHGAFIDAGKHWTGRGQGYQVPLGDNLLTLPNQPAFAILDSQETVWPTGKPKENGYRFGGYALEGDKRKPTFLYSYNGVDIHDRPNPEDDGEFPAVNREFTLTSDSEPEHFYLRAHVAKDVVQGEDGAVVVGDELVIKVSGDVGEPILRKAGDQTEVLLPVKWKRVRGKFVAEIIQRYEW
;
A
#
# COMPACT_ATOMS: atom_id res chain seq x y z
N SER A 1 14.87 24.53 26.92
CA SER A 1 15.56 23.90 28.05
C SER A 1 14.63 23.81 29.24
N GLY A 2 14.81 22.80 30.09
CA GLY A 2 14.12 22.71 31.39
C GLY A 2 14.56 23.77 32.41
N PHE A 3 15.61 24.54 32.09
CA PHE A 3 16.08 25.72 32.83
C PHE A 3 15.56 27.01 32.16
N ASN A 4 14.25 27.23 32.17
CA ASN A 4 13.66 28.46 31.60
C ASN A 4 13.82 29.62 32.59
N VAL A 5 14.46 30.69 32.16
CA VAL A 5 14.73 31.91 32.95
C VAL A 5 13.66 33.00 32.78
N GLU A 6 12.56 32.75 32.06
CA GLU A 6 11.44 33.70 31.95
C GLU A 6 10.68 33.83 33.29
N VAL A 7 10.89 34.94 34.01
CA VAL A 7 10.22 35.27 35.28
C VAL A 7 9.12 36.32 35.08
N GLY A 8 8.05 35.93 34.38
CA GLY A 8 6.91 36.82 34.13
C GLY A 8 7.32 38.08 33.35
N PRO A 9 6.92 39.30 33.76
CA PRO A 9 7.27 40.53 33.04
C PRO A 9 8.68 41.07 33.36
N ARG A 10 9.40 40.48 34.32
CA ARG A 10 10.70 40.99 34.78
C ARG A 10 11.80 40.50 33.83
N ARG A 11 12.56 41.43 33.26
CA ARG A 11 13.64 41.15 32.28
C ARG A 11 15.05 41.37 32.82
N ASP A 12 15.18 42.19 33.85
CA ASP A 12 16.47 42.56 34.42
C ASP A 12 16.42 42.50 35.97
N ASN A 13 17.60 42.51 36.60
CA ASN A 13 17.79 42.52 38.04
C ASN A 13 17.06 41.38 38.75
N PHE A 14 17.21 40.15 38.28
CA PHE A 14 16.61 38.97 38.91
C PHE A 14 17.63 37.85 39.06
N ALA A 15 17.32 36.91 39.95
CA ALA A 15 18.07 35.67 40.09
C ALA A 15 17.09 34.51 40.21
N VAL A 16 17.49 33.35 39.67
CA VAL A 16 16.72 32.11 39.69
C VAL A 16 17.62 30.99 40.20
N VAL A 17 17.04 30.13 41.04
CA VAL A 17 17.70 28.91 41.50
C VAL A 17 16.88 27.72 41.06
N PHE A 18 17.46 26.89 40.21
CA PHE A 18 16.91 25.62 39.78
C PHE A 18 17.47 24.50 40.67
N ASN A 19 16.58 23.73 41.29
CA ASN A 19 16.92 22.57 42.10
C ASN A 19 16.28 21.33 41.49
N GLY A 20 17.05 20.28 41.26
CA GLY A 20 16.55 19.06 40.65
C GLY A 20 17.40 17.82 40.95
N ILE A 21 16.97 16.71 40.38
CA ILE A 21 17.71 15.44 40.39
C ILE A 21 18.14 15.15 38.96
N LEU A 22 19.45 14.99 38.74
CA LEU A 22 20.04 14.54 37.48
C LEU A 22 20.17 13.01 37.53
N THR A 23 19.36 12.28 36.75
CA THR A 23 19.42 10.81 36.68
C THR A 23 20.26 10.37 35.48
N LEU A 24 21.38 9.71 35.75
CA LEU A 24 22.31 9.26 34.72
C LEU A 24 22.18 7.76 34.44
N PRO A 25 22.18 7.33 33.16
CA PRO A 25 21.89 5.94 32.80
C PRO A 25 23.07 4.98 33.00
N LYS A 26 24.31 5.48 33.11
CA LYS A 26 25.54 4.67 33.15
C LYS A 26 26.61 5.35 34.00
N ASP A 27 27.48 4.53 34.57
CA ASP A 27 28.75 5.00 35.11
C ASP A 27 29.64 5.52 33.97
N GLY A 28 30.36 6.61 34.22
CA GLY A 28 31.50 6.99 33.37
C GLY A 28 31.77 8.49 33.38
N LYS A 29 32.55 8.92 32.37
CA LYS A 29 32.98 10.30 32.24
C LYS A 29 31.95 11.12 31.48
N TYR A 30 31.48 12.20 32.10
CA TYR A 30 30.52 13.14 31.55
C TYR A 30 31.18 14.50 31.29
N THR A 31 30.77 15.17 30.22
CA THR A 31 31.07 16.60 29.98
C THR A 31 29.81 17.40 30.22
N LEU A 32 29.87 18.34 31.16
CA LEU A 32 28.80 19.26 31.52
C LEU A 32 29.09 20.62 30.91
N HIS A 33 28.07 21.31 30.41
CA HIS A 33 28.21 22.63 29.80
C HIS A 33 27.24 23.60 30.47
N ILE A 34 27.74 24.79 30.82
CA ILE A 34 26.91 25.91 31.26
C ILE A 34 27.22 27.14 30.39
N GLY A 35 26.19 27.85 29.97
CA GLY A 35 26.31 29.13 29.26
C GLY A 35 25.35 30.14 29.85
N SER A 36 25.81 31.36 30.11
CA SER A 36 25.00 32.39 30.76
C SER A 36 25.31 33.78 30.21
N ASP A 37 24.28 34.56 29.94
CA ASP A 37 24.36 36.03 30.02
C ASP A 37 24.49 36.39 31.51
N ASP A 38 25.40 37.30 31.87
CA ASP A 38 25.81 37.54 33.26
C ASP A 38 26.23 36.25 34.02
N GLY A 39 25.78 36.07 35.27
CA GLY A 39 26.34 35.03 36.13
C GLY A 39 25.50 33.76 36.21
N ALA A 40 26.18 32.62 36.17
CA ALA A 40 25.59 31.34 36.52
C ALA A 40 26.56 30.41 37.24
N ARG A 41 26.02 29.56 38.10
CA ARG A 41 26.78 28.55 38.85
C ARG A 41 26.07 27.20 38.81
N MET A 42 26.82 26.12 38.59
CA MET A 42 26.31 24.75 38.61
C MET A 42 26.99 23.94 39.71
N LEU A 43 26.18 23.27 40.52
CA LEU A 43 26.60 22.33 41.54
C LEU A 43 25.99 20.96 41.26
N ILE A 44 26.79 19.90 41.45
CA ILE A 44 26.33 18.51 41.44
C ILE A 44 26.75 17.86 42.76
N ASP A 45 25.81 17.19 43.44
CA ASP A 45 26.05 16.57 44.76
C ASP A 45 26.61 17.53 45.81
N GLY A 46 26.17 18.79 45.73
CA GLY A 46 26.63 19.87 46.58
C GLY A 46 28.03 20.40 46.26
N GLN A 47 28.74 19.79 45.31
CA GLN A 47 30.05 20.26 44.85
C GLN A 47 29.87 21.30 43.75
N GLU A 48 30.47 22.48 43.90
CA GLU A 48 30.55 23.48 42.82
C GLU A 48 31.43 22.96 41.69
N ILE A 49 30.83 22.78 40.51
CA ILE A 49 31.49 22.21 39.33
C ILE A 49 31.98 23.32 38.41
N MET A 50 31.16 24.35 38.20
CA MET A 50 31.47 25.49 37.33
C MET A 50 30.81 26.76 37.82
N LYS A 51 31.53 27.89 37.66
CA LYS A 51 31.03 29.25 37.89
C LYS A 51 31.37 30.15 36.71
N VAL A 52 30.38 30.86 36.21
CA VAL A 52 30.45 32.00 35.29
C VAL A 52 29.99 33.20 36.12
N ASP A 53 30.84 34.22 36.25
CA ASP A 53 30.66 35.29 37.25
C ASP A 53 30.84 36.67 36.62
N GLY A 54 30.15 37.66 37.18
CA GLY A 54 30.15 39.04 36.70
C GLY A 54 29.00 39.36 35.73
N ILE A 55 29.03 40.60 35.24
CA ILE A 55 28.08 41.13 34.26
C ILE A 55 28.76 41.12 32.89
N HIS A 56 28.25 40.34 31.94
CA HIS A 56 28.87 40.13 30.64
C HIS A 56 27.90 39.49 29.63
N PRO A 57 28.12 39.67 28.31
CA PRO A 57 27.45 38.87 27.28
C PRO A 57 27.63 37.37 27.49
N VAL A 58 26.82 36.54 26.85
CA VAL A 58 26.84 35.07 27.01
C VAL A 58 28.23 34.44 26.96
N VAL A 59 28.68 33.91 28.11
CA VAL A 59 29.93 33.13 28.25
C VAL A 59 29.60 31.67 28.49
N ARG A 60 30.33 30.76 27.83
CA ARG A 60 30.16 29.30 27.96
C ARG A 60 31.37 28.66 28.62
N LYS A 61 31.12 27.78 29.58
CA LYS A 61 32.12 26.91 30.21
C LYS A 61 31.70 25.45 30.10
N ASN A 62 32.69 24.57 30.17
CA ASN A 62 32.46 23.13 30.28
C ASN A 62 33.38 22.53 31.34
N TYR A 63 32.96 21.40 31.89
CA TYR A 63 33.71 20.65 32.89
C TYR A 63 33.49 19.17 32.71
N GLN A 64 34.56 18.38 32.89
CA GLN A 64 34.50 16.94 32.81
C GLN A 64 34.64 16.32 34.19
N MET A 65 33.75 15.38 34.51
CA MET A 65 33.81 14.62 35.76
C MET A 65 33.31 13.19 35.56
N ASP A 66 33.78 12.29 36.42
CA ASP A 66 33.22 10.95 36.52
C ASP A 66 31.98 10.97 37.40
N LEU A 67 30.86 10.46 36.87
CA LEU A 67 29.60 10.31 37.58
C LEU A 67 29.15 8.84 37.55
N LYS A 68 28.40 8.45 38.58
CA LYS A 68 27.82 7.11 38.69
C LYS A 68 26.47 7.08 37.98
N ALA A 69 26.02 5.89 37.60
CA ALA A 69 24.65 5.68 37.23
C ALA A 69 23.74 5.94 38.44
N GLY A 70 22.58 6.54 38.20
CA GLY A 70 21.61 6.85 39.25
C GLY A 70 21.38 8.34 39.43
N ASP A 71 20.81 8.69 40.57
CA ASP A 71 20.33 10.03 40.88
C ASP A 71 21.44 10.86 41.55
N HIS A 72 21.70 12.04 40.99
CA HIS A 72 22.60 13.06 41.51
C HIS A 72 21.82 14.33 41.81
N THR A 73 22.11 15.03 42.90
CA THR A 73 21.49 16.35 43.12
C THR A 73 22.13 17.37 42.19
N ILE A 74 21.33 18.26 41.60
CA ILE A 74 21.83 19.35 40.76
C ILE A 74 21.20 20.66 41.18
N VAL A 75 22.05 21.69 41.28
CA VAL A 75 21.65 23.08 41.51
C VAL A 75 22.24 23.94 40.41
N VAL A 76 21.40 24.71 39.74
CA VAL A 76 21.84 25.76 38.80
C VAL A 76 21.32 27.09 39.29
N GLU A 77 22.23 27.99 39.59
CA GLU A 77 21.93 29.36 39.99
C GLU A 77 22.24 30.28 38.80
N TYR A 78 21.38 31.25 38.56
CA TYR A 78 21.51 32.22 37.48
C TYR A 78 21.10 33.60 37.99
N PHE A 79 21.77 34.65 37.53
CA PHE A 79 21.29 36.01 37.69
C PHE A 79 21.44 36.81 36.40
N GLU A 80 20.51 37.75 36.22
CA GLU A 80 20.52 38.74 35.14
C GLU A 80 20.52 40.12 35.76
N ALA A 81 21.55 40.93 35.50
CA ALA A 81 21.63 42.31 35.93
C ALA A 81 21.00 43.25 34.90
N GLY A 82 21.23 43.01 33.60
CA GLY A 82 20.43 43.56 32.53
C GLY A 82 21.03 43.42 31.13
N GLY A 83 20.15 43.33 30.13
CA GLY A 83 20.56 43.11 28.73
C GLY A 83 19.78 41.98 28.08
N GLY A 84 20.48 40.97 27.55
CA GLY A 84 19.88 39.71 27.12
C GLY A 84 19.56 38.85 28.33
N GLN A 85 18.87 37.72 28.13
CA GLN A 85 18.67 36.74 29.20
C GLN A 85 18.78 35.34 28.60
N GLU A 86 19.93 34.71 28.77
CA GLU A 86 20.20 33.40 28.20
C GLU A 86 20.88 32.49 29.22
N LEU A 87 20.30 31.31 29.45
CA LEU A 87 20.90 30.23 30.24
C LEU A 87 20.84 28.92 29.45
N TYR A 88 21.98 28.27 29.32
CA TYR A 88 22.15 26.99 28.65
C TYR A 88 22.80 25.98 29.60
N CYS A 89 22.24 24.77 29.65
CA CYS A 89 22.78 23.65 30.40
C CYS A 89 22.70 22.39 29.53
N ASP A 90 23.85 21.91 29.05
CA ASP A 90 23.95 20.72 28.20
C ASP A 90 24.81 19.64 28.87
N ILE A 91 24.63 18.39 28.44
CA ILE A 91 25.40 17.24 28.92
C ILE A 91 25.80 16.31 27.78
N GLU A 92 27.00 15.74 27.89
CA GLU A 92 27.56 14.66 27.05
C GLU A 92 27.99 13.51 27.96
N GLY A 93 27.82 12.26 27.54
CA GLY A 93 28.17 11.12 28.37
C GLY A 93 28.19 9.76 27.66
N PRO A 94 28.49 8.68 28.39
CA PRO A 94 28.62 7.34 27.80
C PRO A 94 27.32 6.87 27.14
N GLY A 95 27.35 6.77 25.81
CA GLY A 95 26.22 6.28 25.01
C GLY A 95 25.29 7.38 24.47
N PHE A 96 25.62 8.66 24.64
CA PHE A 96 24.88 9.76 23.99
C PHE A 96 25.78 10.98 23.69
N GLY A 97 25.50 11.68 22.59
CA GLY A 97 26.16 12.94 22.24
C GLY A 97 25.56 14.14 22.96
N LYS A 98 26.12 15.34 22.71
CA LYS A 98 25.70 16.58 23.36
C LYS A 98 24.20 16.83 23.21
N GLN A 99 23.52 17.01 24.33
CA GLN A 99 22.08 17.32 24.35
C GLN A 99 21.71 18.17 25.57
N ASP A 100 20.51 18.74 25.52
CA ASP A 100 19.95 19.52 26.62
C ASP A 100 19.85 18.66 27.89
N MET A 101 20.39 19.19 29.00
CA MET A 101 20.48 18.46 30.26
C MET A 101 19.10 18.14 30.86
N SER A 102 18.06 18.86 30.46
CA SER A 102 16.68 18.62 30.94
C SER A 102 16.12 17.24 30.58
N THR A 103 16.67 16.55 29.58
CA THR A 103 16.32 15.16 29.26
C THR A 103 16.62 14.20 30.42
N PHE A 104 17.55 14.57 31.30
CA PHE A 104 18.00 13.76 32.43
C PHE A 104 17.53 14.29 33.79
N LEU A 105 16.75 15.37 33.81
CA LEU A 105 16.24 15.95 35.05
C LEU A 105 14.93 15.29 35.46
N LYS A 106 14.86 14.90 36.73
CA LYS A 106 13.62 14.66 37.44
C LYS A 106 13.40 15.83 38.39
N VAL A 107 12.16 16.33 38.43
CA VAL A 107 11.72 17.09 39.60
C VAL A 107 11.75 16.11 40.77
N LYS A 108 12.24 16.55 41.94
CA LYS A 108 12.09 15.78 43.18
C LYS A 108 10.59 15.45 43.29
N SER A 109 10.21 14.21 42.97
CA SER A 109 8.86 13.75 43.23
C SER A 109 8.64 14.07 44.70
N ILE A 110 7.55 14.76 45.03
CA ILE A 110 6.98 14.61 46.37
C ILE A 110 6.98 13.10 46.57
N GLU A 111 7.74 12.61 47.56
CA GLU A 111 7.90 11.19 47.78
C GLU A 111 6.52 10.53 47.66
N ASP A 112 6.45 9.45 46.87
CA ASP A 112 5.25 8.64 46.64
C ASP A 112 4.70 8.02 47.95
N SER A 113 5.29 8.36 49.09
CA SER A 113 4.81 8.06 50.44
C SER A 113 3.51 8.78 50.82
N ASN A 114 3.00 9.67 49.98
CA ASN A 114 1.68 10.29 50.10
C ASN A 114 0.74 9.93 48.94
N LEU A 115 0.92 8.77 48.28
CA LEU A 115 -0.22 8.18 47.59
C LEU A 115 -1.33 7.99 48.62
N PRO A 116 -2.51 8.63 48.47
CA PRO A 116 -3.60 8.41 49.41
C PRO A 116 -3.84 6.90 49.50
N GLU A 117 -4.07 6.40 50.72
CA GLU A 117 -4.56 5.04 50.91
C GLU A 117 -5.66 4.74 49.88
N PRO A 118 -5.75 3.50 49.35
CA PRO A 118 -6.79 3.14 48.40
C PRO A 118 -8.13 3.71 48.87
N LEU A 119 -8.71 4.60 48.04
CA LEU A 119 -9.83 5.45 48.42
C LEU A 119 -10.90 4.63 49.16
N MET A 120 -10.93 4.74 50.48
CA MET A 120 -12.03 4.23 51.28
C MET A 120 -13.20 5.17 51.02
N VAL A 121 -14.14 4.71 50.21
CA VAL A 121 -15.33 5.50 49.85
C VAL A 121 -16.14 5.76 51.12
N ASP A 122 -16.02 6.95 51.65
CA ASP A 122 -16.93 7.47 52.67
C ASP A 122 -18.33 7.57 52.04
N LEU A 123 -19.28 6.78 52.55
CA LEU A 123 -20.62 6.67 51.98
C LEU A 123 -21.42 7.97 52.13
N GLU A 124 -21.16 8.78 53.15
CA GLU A 124 -21.81 10.09 53.30
C GLU A 124 -21.22 11.11 52.34
N MET A 125 -19.89 11.15 52.20
CA MET A 125 -19.24 12.01 51.20
C MET A 125 -19.60 11.59 49.78
N ALA A 126 -19.73 10.29 49.49
CA ALA A 126 -20.18 9.79 48.20
C ALA A 126 -21.63 10.20 47.92
N LYS A 127 -22.51 10.16 48.93
CA LYS A 127 -23.88 10.65 48.82
C LYS A 127 -23.92 12.16 48.57
N ARG A 128 -23.14 12.95 49.32
CA ARG A 128 -23.02 14.39 49.10
C ARG A 128 -22.40 14.73 47.74
N GLY A 129 -21.42 13.96 47.30
CA GLY A 129 -20.79 14.07 45.99
C GLY A 129 -21.78 13.77 44.87
N LYS A 130 -22.62 12.75 45.03
CA LYS A 130 -23.77 12.50 44.15
C LYS A 130 -24.70 13.71 44.13
N ASP A 131 -25.15 14.21 45.28
CA ASP A 131 -26.06 15.36 45.35
C ASP A 131 -25.46 16.61 44.68
N LEU A 132 -24.16 16.87 44.87
CA LEU A 132 -23.44 17.97 44.21
C LEU A 132 -23.27 17.75 42.71
N PHE A 133 -22.99 16.52 42.28
CA PHE A 133 -22.89 16.18 40.86
C PHE A 133 -24.23 16.42 40.13
N LEU A 134 -25.34 16.23 40.85
CA LEU A 134 -26.68 16.57 40.35
C LEU A 134 -26.96 18.07 40.42
N SER A 135 -26.76 18.70 41.57
CA SER A 135 -27.10 20.11 41.79
C SER A 135 -26.25 21.08 40.96
N ASN A 136 -25.03 20.69 40.58
CA ASN A 136 -24.17 21.46 39.68
C ASN A 136 -24.41 21.15 38.20
N GLY A 137 -25.34 20.24 37.88
CA GLY A 137 -25.70 19.91 36.51
C GLY A 137 -24.64 19.12 35.74
N CYS A 138 -23.68 18.48 36.40
CA CYS A 138 -22.65 17.65 35.74
C CYS A 138 -23.28 16.52 34.92
N ALA A 139 -24.40 15.98 35.42
CA ALA A 139 -25.19 14.94 34.77
C ALA A 139 -25.87 15.38 33.45
N ASN A 140 -25.88 16.69 33.12
CA ASN A 140 -26.39 17.17 31.82
C ASN A 140 -25.49 16.76 30.64
N CYS A 141 -24.20 16.53 30.89
CA CYS A 141 -23.21 16.18 29.84
C CYS A 141 -22.52 14.82 30.09
N HIS A 142 -22.45 14.35 31.34
CA HIS A 142 -21.81 13.10 31.70
C HIS A 142 -22.85 12.02 32.02
N LYS A 143 -23.01 11.06 31.09
CA LYS A 143 -23.94 9.93 31.22
C LYS A 143 -23.41 8.90 32.22
N MET A 144 -24.26 8.44 33.14
CA MET A 144 -23.96 7.38 34.11
C MET A 144 -24.70 6.10 33.69
N ASP A 145 -24.02 4.96 33.63
CA ASP A 145 -24.57 3.69 33.11
C ASP A 145 -25.61 3.01 34.00
N LYS A 146 -25.93 3.57 35.18
CA LYS A 146 -26.92 2.98 36.11
C LYS A 146 -27.93 4.02 36.59
N ALA A 147 -29.17 3.76 36.19
CA ALA A 147 -30.42 4.42 36.56
C ALA A 147 -30.62 5.84 36.02
N GLU A 148 -31.72 6.00 35.28
CA GLU A 148 -32.39 7.27 35.01
C GLU A 148 -32.64 7.97 36.34
N LEU A 149 -31.74 8.87 36.71
CA LEU A 149 -32.04 9.89 37.70
C LEU A 149 -33.00 10.85 37.01
N ASP A 150 -34.17 11.07 37.61
CA ASP A 150 -35.14 12.05 37.14
C ASP A 150 -34.57 13.43 37.50
N LEU A 151 -33.84 14.02 36.55
CA LEU A 151 -32.95 15.16 36.78
C LEU A 151 -33.60 16.49 36.35
N PRO A 152 -33.50 17.56 37.15
CA PRO A 152 -33.70 18.91 36.63
C PRO A 152 -32.58 19.21 35.62
N ARG A 153 -32.90 19.10 34.33
CA ARG A 153 -31.98 19.49 33.25
C ARG A 153 -31.81 21.00 33.30
N TYR A 154 -30.62 21.47 33.64
CA TYR A 154 -30.28 22.87 33.42
C TYR A 154 -30.21 23.10 31.91
N SER A 155 -31.28 23.63 31.33
CA SER A 155 -31.30 24.04 29.93
C SER A 155 -30.59 25.37 29.82
N ALA A 156 -29.43 25.39 29.17
CA ALA A 156 -28.79 26.64 28.80
C ALA A 156 -29.74 27.44 27.88
N GLN A 157 -29.73 28.76 28.01
CA GLN A 157 -30.44 29.61 27.06
C GLN A 157 -29.87 29.37 25.65
N PRO A 158 -30.73 29.31 24.62
CA PRO A 158 -30.26 29.28 23.23
C PRO A 158 -29.26 30.42 22.97
N LEU A 159 -28.25 30.19 22.12
CA LEU A 159 -27.21 31.19 21.80
C LEU A 159 -27.79 32.56 21.41
N VAL A 160 -28.91 32.57 20.68
CA VAL A 160 -29.63 33.79 20.26
C VAL A 160 -30.20 34.59 21.43
N ALA A 161 -30.48 33.95 22.57
CA ALA A 161 -31.02 34.59 23.78
C ALA A 161 -29.92 35.05 24.76
N LEU A 162 -28.64 34.80 24.46
CA LEU A 162 -27.53 35.22 25.31
C LEU A 162 -27.26 36.73 25.19
N LYS A 163 -26.90 37.36 26.30
CA LYS A 163 -26.49 38.78 26.35
C LYS A 163 -25.01 38.91 25.93
N ASP A 164 -24.71 39.85 25.07
CA ASP A 164 -23.37 40.10 24.49
C ASP A 164 -22.50 41.04 25.36
N ASN A 165 -23.06 41.58 26.44
CA ASN A 165 -22.43 42.57 27.30
C ASN A 165 -22.56 42.24 28.80
N SER A 166 -22.70 40.96 29.15
CA SER A 166 -22.90 40.53 30.54
C SER A 166 -22.12 39.26 30.88
N GLY A 167 -22.03 38.94 32.17
CA GLY A 167 -21.38 37.72 32.63
C GLY A 167 -19.85 37.79 32.48
N CYS A 168 -19.26 36.73 31.92
CA CYS A 168 -17.82 36.66 31.67
C CYS A 168 -17.33 37.67 30.61
N LEU A 169 -18.23 38.27 29.83
CA LEU A 169 -17.90 39.30 28.85
C LEU A 169 -17.83 40.72 29.45
N SER A 170 -18.44 40.95 30.61
CA SER A 170 -18.57 42.28 31.23
C SER A 170 -17.64 42.53 32.42
N GLY A 171 -16.82 41.54 32.80
CA GLY A 171 -15.92 41.64 33.96
C GLY A 171 -16.65 41.71 35.32
N GLY A 172 -17.93 41.34 35.38
CA GLY A 172 -18.74 41.45 36.60
C GLY A 172 -18.32 40.46 37.69
N GLU A 173 -18.42 40.88 38.96
CA GLU A 173 -17.93 40.11 40.11
C GLU A 173 -18.70 38.80 40.38
N LYS A 174 -19.95 38.69 39.90
CA LYS A 174 -20.83 37.52 40.14
C LYS A 174 -20.81 36.48 39.02
N ALA A 175 -19.93 36.62 38.03
CA ALA A 175 -19.82 35.69 36.90
C ALA A 175 -18.54 34.85 36.97
N PRO A 176 -18.52 33.63 36.40
CA PRO A 176 -17.29 32.87 36.25
C PRO A 176 -16.20 33.70 35.54
N LYS A 177 -15.04 33.86 36.20
CA LYS A 177 -13.91 34.61 35.67
C LYS A 177 -13.09 33.71 34.74
N TYR A 178 -13.49 33.68 33.47
CA TYR A 178 -12.63 33.17 32.40
C TYR A 178 -11.56 34.23 32.07
N ASN A 179 -10.30 33.82 31.89
CA ASN A 179 -9.18 34.71 31.57
C ASN A 179 -9.19 35.12 30.08
N LEU A 180 -10.31 35.70 29.63
CA LEU A 180 -10.51 36.13 28.24
C LEU A 180 -9.78 37.45 28.00
N SER A 181 -8.99 37.51 26.93
CA SER A 181 -8.39 38.76 26.45
C SER A 181 -9.45 39.72 25.93
N ASP A 182 -9.13 41.01 25.86
CA ASP A 182 -10.09 42.01 25.35
C ASP A 182 -10.45 41.78 23.88
N SER A 183 -9.54 41.19 23.08
CA SER A 183 -9.88 40.75 21.72
C SER A 183 -10.92 39.64 21.75
N GLN A 184 -10.71 38.60 22.56
CA GLN A 184 -11.65 37.48 22.66
C GLN A 184 -13.03 37.93 23.14
N LYS A 185 -13.10 38.87 24.09
CA LYS A 185 -14.38 39.45 24.53
C LYS A 185 -15.10 40.15 23.38
N ARG A 186 -14.40 41.01 22.63
CA ARG A 186 -14.98 41.70 21.46
C ARG A 186 -15.46 40.71 20.39
N ASP A 187 -14.65 39.69 20.09
CA ASP A 187 -14.98 38.68 19.07
C ASP A 187 -16.21 37.86 19.49
N LEU A 188 -16.31 37.47 20.76
CA LEU A 188 -17.48 36.76 21.31
C LEU A 188 -18.74 37.64 21.29
N SER A 189 -18.63 38.91 21.69
CA SER A 189 -19.75 39.85 21.62
C SER A 189 -20.22 40.07 20.18
N ALA A 190 -19.30 40.22 19.22
CA ALA A 190 -19.62 40.36 17.80
C ALA A 190 -20.28 39.08 17.24
N ALA A 191 -19.78 37.90 17.60
CA ALA A 191 -20.37 36.64 17.20
C ALA A 191 -21.82 36.47 17.74
N LEU A 192 -22.07 36.86 18.99
CA LEU A 192 -23.42 36.85 19.56
C LEU A 192 -24.35 37.84 18.85
N ALA A 193 -23.87 39.05 18.56
CA ALA A 193 -24.64 40.04 17.80
C ALA A 193 -24.99 39.54 16.39
N PHE A 194 -24.05 38.88 15.71
CA PHE A 194 -24.28 38.24 14.41
C PHE A 194 -25.31 37.10 14.49
N ILE A 195 -25.23 36.23 15.50
CA ILE A 195 -26.22 35.16 15.68
C ILE A 195 -27.63 35.74 15.89
N LYS A 196 -27.73 36.89 16.60
CA LYS A 196 -29.00 37.59 16.83
C LYS A 196 -29.58 38.25 15.59
N SER A 197 -28.77 38.67 14.63
CA SER A 197 -29.29 39.27 13.39
C SER A 197 -30.05 38.24 12.53
N GLY A 198 -29.79 36.94 12.73
CA GLY A 198 -30.36 35.87 11.92
C GLY A 198 -29.66 35.72 10.56
N ASP A 199 -28.59 36.47 10.32
CA ASP A 199 -27.82 36.38 9.09
C ASP A 199 -27.13 35.01 8.97
N LYS A 200 -27.03 34.52 7.73
CA LYS A 200 -26.27 33.31 7.42
C LYS A 200 -24.89 33.71 6.95
N LEU A 201 -23.87 33.28 7.69
CA LEU A 201 -22.48 33.54 7.31
C LEU A 201 -22.15 32.74 6.05
N GLN A 202 -22.06 33.44 4.92
CA GLN A 202 -21.59 32.86 3.67
C GLN A 202 -20.07 32.76 3.74
N ARG A 203 -19.54 31.54 3.75
CA ARG A 203 -18.10 31.28 3.68
C ARG A 203 -17.79 30.63 2.34
N ASP A 204 -16.77 31.11 1.64
CA ASP A 204 -16.23 30.39 0.50
C ASP A 204 -15.64 29.03 0.95
N ALA A 205 -15.45 28.12 0.00
CA ALA A 205 -14.98 26.76 0.27
C ALA A 205 -13.62 26.72 1.00
N LYS A 206 -12.68 27.63 0.68
CA LYS A 206 -11.36 27.69 1.34
C LYS A 206 -11.50 28.08 2.80
N SER A 207 -12.33 29.09 3.08
CA SER A 207 -12.63 29.53 4.44
C SER A 207 -13.34 28.45 5.26
N GLN A 208 -14.23 27.66 4.65
CA GLN A 208 -14.88 26.51 5.30
C GLN A 208 -13.88 25.40 5.64
N ILE A 209 -12.98 25.05 4.73
CA ILE A 209 -11.89 24.08 4.97
C ILE A 209 -11.03 24.55 6.13
N ALA A 210 -10.53 25.79 6.08
CA ALA A 210 -9.65 26.34 7.11
C ALA A 210 -10.33 26.34 8.49
N THR A 211 -11.60 26.74 8.55
CA THR A 211 -12.37 26.71 9.81
C THR A 211 -12.49 25.27 10.33
N THR A 212 -12.82 24.31 9.48
CA THR A 212 -13.02 22.91 9.88
C THR A 212 -11.70 22.29 10.35
N MET A 213 -10.60 22.50 9.61
CA MET A 213 -9.27 22.04 10.00
C MET A 213 -8.82 22.63 11.35
N THR A 214 -9.09 23.91 11.61
CA THR A 214 -8.81 24.53 12.91
C THR A 214 -9.69 23.96 14.02
N ARG A 215 -11.01 23.86 13.78
CA ARG A 215 -11.99 23.35 14.75
C ARG A 215 -11.66 21.93 15.23
N PHE A 216 -11.22 21.07 14.32
CA PHE A 216 -10.86 19.68 14.62
C PHE A 216 -9.36 19.48 14.87
N ASN A 217 -8.60 20.59 15.00
CA ASN A 217 -7.17 20.60 15.26
C ASN A 217 -6.34 19.76 14.27
N CYS A 218 -6.79 19.67 13.01
CA CYS A 218 -6.09 18.94 11.95
C CYS A 218 -4.68 19.50 11.73
N TYR A 219 -4.49 20.81 11.92
CA TYR A 219 -3.22 21.51 11.78
C TYR A 219 -2.14 21.10 12.78
N ALA A 220 -2.50 20.44 13.90
CA ALA A 220 -1.50 19.94 14.84
C ALA A 220 -0.65 18.79 14.26
N CYS A 221 -1.17 18.10 13.25
CA CYS A 221 -0.54 16.94 12.61
C CYS A 221 -0.28 17.16 11.11
N HIS A 222 -1.20 17.82 10.42
CA HIS A 222 -1.15 18.03 8.98
C HIS A 222 -0.78 19.47 8.65
N GLN A 223 0.06 19.64 7.63
CA GLN A 223 0.27 20.93 6.99
C GLN A 223 -0.64 21.08 5.78
N ARG A 224 -1.20 22.29 5.58
CA ARG A 224 -1.87 22.69 4.33
C ARG A 224 -1.56 24.16 4.04
N ASP A 225 -1.06 24.41 2.84
CA ASP A 225 -0.83 25.72 2.22
C ASP A 225 0.07 26.60 3.09
N GLY A 226 1.09 25.98 3.70
CA GLY A 226 2.01 26.64 4.62
C GLY A 226 1.53 26.73 6.08
N VAL A 227 0.30 26.30 6.38
CA VAL A 227 -0.29 26.36 7.73
C VAL A 227 -0.28 24.99 8.40
N GLY A 228 0.12 24.95 9.68
CA GLY A 228 0.13 23.74 10.51
C GLY A 228 1.34 22.84 10.31
N GLY A 229 1.19 21.59 10.73
CA GLY A 229 2.26 20.60 10.85
C GLY A 229 2.75 20.44 12.29
N PRO A 230 3.48 19.36 12.61
CA PRO A 230 3.98 19.13 13.96
C PRO A 230 4.91 20.23 14.45
N GLU A 231 4.58 20.85 15.57
CA GLU A 231 5.46 21.78 16.27
C GLU A 231 6.75 21.09 16.72
N LYS A 232 7.86 21.84 16.81
CA LYS A 232 9.19 21.31 17.18
C LYS A 232 9.16 20.48 18.48
N GLN A 233 8.39 20.92 19.47
CA GLN A 233 8.23 20.23 20.75
C GLN A 233 7.46 18.91 20.64
N ARG A 234 6.54 18.79 19.68
CA ARG A 234 5.75 17.58 19.46
C ARG A 234 6.37 16.63 18.42
N ASN A 235 7.26 17.14 17.57
CA ASN A 235 7.84 16.42 16.44
C ASN A 235 8.53 15.10 16.84
N SER A 236 9.17 15.05 18.02
CA SER A 236 9.85 13.85 18.54
C SER A 236 8.90 12.70 18.90
N PHE A 237 7.60 12.97 19.09
CA PHE A 237 6.59 11.94 19.39
C PHE A 237 6.04 11.26 18.13
N PHE A 238 6.38 11.76 16.93
CA PHE A 238 6.01 11.14 15.66
C PHE A 238 7.09 10.14 15.28
N ASP A 239 6.79 8.84 15.41
CA ASP A 239 7.74 7.73 15.25
C ASP A 239 7.25 6.68 14.23
N THR A 240 8.17 5.80 13.81
CA THR A 240 7.97 4.81 12.75
C THR A 240 8.86 3.57 12.93
N ASN A 241 8.40 2.43 12.40
CA ASN A 241 9.24 1.24 12.22
C ASN A 241 9.97 1.19 10.86
N GLN A 242 9.93 2.26 10.06
CA GLN A 242 10.62 2.43 8.78
C GLN A 242 11.49 3.71 8.84
N LYS A 243 12.53 3.70 9.68
CA LYS A 243 13.36 4.89 9.94
C LYS A 243 14.07 5.41 8.70
N GLU A 244 14.41 4.52 7.77
CA GLU A 244 15.03 4.80 6.49
C GLU A 244 14.16 5.66 5.57
N MET A 245 12.85 5.71 5.78
CA MET A 245 11.95 6.61 5.05
C MET A 245 11.92 8.04 5.64
N GLY A 246 12.50 8.24 6.83
CA GLY A 246 12.56 9.55 7.50
C GLY A 246 11.16 10.13 7.79
N ASP A 247 11.00 11.43 7.54
CA ASP A 247 9.75 12.16 7.84
C ASP A 247 8.53 11.60 7.10
N GLU A 248 8.73 11.00 5.92
CA GLU A 248 7.62 10.40 5.15
C GLU A 248 6.93 9.22 5.85
N ALA A 249 7.63 8.52 6.75
CA ALA A 249 7.10 7.37 7.45
C ALA A 249 6.54 7.69 8.84
N ARG A 250 6.94 8.83 9.44
CA ARG A 250 6.56 9.21 10.80
C ARG A 250 5.59 10.40 10.86
N ILE A 251 5.70 11.36 9.94
CA ILE A 251 4.84 12.57 9.92
C ILE A 251 3.62 12.34 9.00
N PRO A 252 2.39 12.64 9.46
CA PRO A 252 1.19 12.58 8.63
C PRO A 252 1.32 13.40 7.33
N PRO A 253 0.69 12.96 6.23
CA PRO A 253 0.87 13.58 4.92
C PRO A 253 0.36 15.03 4.90
N HIS A 254 0.99 15.86 4.06
CA HIS A 254 0.49 17.20 3.77
C HIS A 254 -0.87 17.10 3.06
N LEU A 255 -1.73 18.08 3.33
CA LEU A 255 -3.09 18.16 2.78
C LEU A 255 -3.23 19.24 1.70
N THR A 256 -2.15 19.91 1.29
CA THR A 256 -2.16 20.76 0.08
C THR A 256 -2.46 19.93 -1.16
N GLY A 257 -3.42 20.37 -1.97
CA GLY A 257 -3.80 19.68 -3.21
C GLY A 257 -4.42 18.29 -2.97
N VAL A 258 -4.89 18.00 -1.75
CA VAL A 258 -5.35 16.66 -1.41
C VAL A 258 -6.66 16.28 -2.14
N GLY A 259 -7.49 17.26 -2.47
CA GLY A 259 -8.70 17.04 -3.26
C GLY A 259 -8.45 16.69 -4.73
N ASP A 260 -7.32 17.12 -5.29
CA ASP A 260 -6.82 16.68 -6.61
C ASP A 260 -6.27 15.25 -6.55
N LYS A 261 -5.72 14.87 -5.39
CA LYS A 261 -5.03 13.60 -5.19
C LYS A 261 -5.94 12.42 -4.90
N LEU A 262 -6.83 12.58 -3.93
CA LEU A 262 -7.60 11.47 -3.36
C LEU A 262 -8.98 11.36 -3.97
N GLN A 263 -9.46 10.13 -4.14
CA GLN A 263 -10.86 9.84 -4.44
C GLN A 263 -11.75 10.38 -3.31
N GLY A 264 -12.93 10.90 -3.65
CA GLY A 264 -13.88 11.46 -2.67
C GLY A 264 -14.29 10.43 -1.61
N GLU A 265 -14.66 9.23 -2.06
CA GLU A 265 -15.00 8.10 -1.19
C GLU A 265 -13.84 7.68 -0.28
N TRP A 266 -12.61 7.72 -0.79
CA TRP A 266 -11.43 7.42 0.02
C TRP A 266 -11.21 8.47 1.12
N MET A 267 -11.35 9.75 0.79
CA MET A 267 -11.22 10.83 1.76
C MET A 267 -12.28 10.72 2.86
N LYS A 268 -13.54 10.48 2.47
CA LYS A 268 -14.65 10.26 3.38
C LYS A 268 -14.37 9.07 4.30
N HIS A 269 -13.93 7.93 3.74
CA HIS A 269 -13.53 6.76 4.50
C HIS A 269 -12.47 7.08 5.56
N VAL A 270 -11.42 7.82 5.20
CA VAL A 270 -10.33 8.18 6.11
C VAL A 270 -10.80 9.13 7.22
N LEU A 271 -11.70 10.07 6.93
CA LEU A 271 -12.28 10.98 7.93
C LEU A 271 -13.21 10.26 8.92
N GLU A 272 -13.98 9.30 8.44
CA GLU A 272 -14.93 8.53 9.25
C GLU A 272 -14.23 7.46 10.10
N ASN A 273 -13.29 6.73 9.51
CA ASN A 273 -12.73 5.50 10.10
C ASN A 273 -11.29 5.67 10.62
N GLY A 274 -10.67 6.81 10.32
CA GLY A 274 -9.24 7.06 10.54
C GLY A 274 -8.39 6.37 9.47
N ALA A 275 -7.10 6.71 9.43
CA ALA A 275 -6.15 6.14 8.47
C ALA A 275 -5.37 4.97 9.08
N LYS A 276 -5.35 3.82 8.39
CA LYS A 276 -4.56 2.62 8.77
C LYS A 276 -3.64 2.09 7.68
N ASP A 277 -3.69 2.69 6.50
CA ASP A 277 -3.03 2.21 5.26
C ASP A 277 -1.52 2.41 5.24
N ARG A 278 -0.99 3.07 6.28
CA ARG A 278 0.44 3.25 6.54
C ARG A 278 0.80 2.44 7.80
N PRO A 279 1.02 1.12 7.68
CA PRO A 279 1.32 0.27 8.83
C PRO A 279 2.61 0.67 9.54
N TYR A 280 3.51 1.36 8.83
CA TYR A 280 4.77 1.86 9.35
C TYR A 280 4.67 3.13 10.20
N MET A 281 3.55 3.86 10.13
CA MET A 281 3.35 5.10 10.88
C MET A 281 2.61 4.81 12.20
N PHE A 282 3.23 5.19 13.33
CA PHE A 282 2.64 4.96 14.64
C PHE A 282 1.55 5.98 14.96
N THR A 283 1.69 7.21 14.48
CA THR A 283 0.64 8.23 14.58
C THR A 283 -0.61 7.80 13.83
N LYS A 284 -1.76 7.77 14.52
CA LYS A 284 -3.06 7.44 13.93
C LYS A 284 -3.93 8.68 13.80
N MET A 285 -4.57 8.81 12.66
CA MET A 285 -5.56 9.87 12.44
C MET A 285 -6.83 9.57 13.27
N PRO A 286 -7.35 10.56 14.02
CA PRO A 286 -8.61 10.39 14.76
C PRO A 286 -9.79 10.11 13.84
N ARG A 287 -10.84 9.50 14.40
CA ARG A 287 -12.13 9.32 13.74
C ARG A 287 -13.01 10.51 14.06
N PHE A 288 -13.44 11.25 13.03
CA PHE A 288 -14.26 12.43 13.25
C PHE A 288 -15.75 12.19 12.97
N SER A 289 -16.09 11.22 12.11
CA SER A 289 -17.45 10.99 11.56
C SER A 289 -17.95 12.14 10.68
N SER A 290 -18.68 11.80 9.62
CA SER A 290 -19.24 12.79 8.67
C SER A 290 -20.20 13.79 9.32
N ALA A 291 -20.87 13.42 10.42
CA ALA A 291 -21.73 14.34 11.16
C ALA A 291 -20.98 15.55 11.75
N ASN A 292 -19.67 15.41 12.01
CA ASN A 292 -18.87 16.45 12.64
C ASN A 292 -18.08 17.28 11.62
N VAL A 293 -17.47 16.62 10.64
CA VAL A 293 -16.64 17.29 9.62
C VAL A 293 -17.41 17.71 8.38
N GLY A 294 -18.69 17.30 8.27
CA GLY A 294 -19.54 17.59 7.12
C GLY A 294 -18.90 17.13 5.81
N ASP A 295 -19.14 17.93 4.77
CA ASP A 295 -18.70 17.63 3.41
C ASP A 295 -17.33 18.23 3.09
N ILE A 296 -16.42 18.33 4.09
CA ILE A 296 -15.06 18.87 3.88
C ILE A 296 -14.30 18.14 2.76
N HIS A 297 -14.61 16.86 2.54
CA HIS A 297 -14.03 16.07 1.46
C HIS A 297 -14.44 16.58 0.06
N GLU A 298 -15.69 17.02 -0.11
CA GLU A 298 -16.17 17.65 -1.35
C GLU A 298 -15.57 19.05 -1.51
N LEU A 299 -15.45 19.82 -0.42
CA LEU A 299 -14.80 21.12 -0.46
C LEU A 299 -13.34 21.02 -0.88
N PHE A 300 -12.60 20.02 -0.39
CA PHE A 300 -11.24 19.76 -0.86
C PHE A 300 -11.22 19.49 -2.37
N ALA A 301 -12.13 18.65 -2.87
CA ALA A 301 -12.22 18.37 -4.30
C ALA A 301 -12.49 19.67 -5.09
N GLN A 302 -13.46 20.48 -4.67
CA GLN A 302 -13.80 21.76 -5.31
C GLN A 302 -12.62 22.75 -5.34
N VAL A 303 -11.88 22.85 -4.24
CA VAL A 303 -10.80 23.85 -4.10
C VAL A 303 -9.52 23.41 -4.80
N ASP A 304 -9.22 22.11 -4.77
CA ASP A 304 -7.95 21.57 -5.26
C ASP A 304 -8.04 21.06 -6.71
N GLU A 305 -9.24 20.96 -7.31
CA GLU A 305 -9.43 20.40 -8.67
C GLU A 305 -8.49 21.02 -9.71
N GLN A 306 -7.78 20.16 -10.43
CA GLN A 306 -6.93 20.53 -11.55
C GLN A 306 -7.58 20.11 -12.88
N LYS A 307 -7.04 20.64 -13.98
CA LYS A 307 -7.44 20.19 -15.32
C LYS A 307 -7.15 18.69 -15.48
N LYS A 308 -8.16 17.97 -15.98
CA LYS A 308 -8.02 16.56 -16.37
C LYS A 308 -6.97 16.42 -17.47
N GLN A 309 -6.24 15.31 -17.45
CA GLN A 309 -5.40 14.92 -18.57
C GLN A 309 -6.30 14.53 -19.75
N PRO A 310 -5.87 14.76 -21.00
CA PRO A 310 -6.57 14.21 -22.15
C PRO A 310 -6.54 12.67 -22.07
N GLU A 311 -7.65 12.04 -22.46
CA GLU A 311 -7.68 10.59 -22.62
C GLU A 311 -6.68 10.17 -23.69
N LEU A 312 -5.98 9.06 -23.43
CA LEU A 312 -5.09 8.46 -24.42
C LEU A 312 -5.89 7.75 -25.50
N GLU A 313 -5.68 8.15 -26.75
CA GLU A 313 -6.15 7.42 -27.92
C GLU A 313 -5.14 6.33 -28.32
N ASN A 314 -5.61 5.29 -29.01
CA ASN A 314 -4.78 4.21 -29.57
C ASN A 314 -3.96 3.42 -28.54
N LEU A 315 -4.56 3.10 -27.39
CA LEU A 315 -3.97 2.16 -26.44
C LEU A 315 -3.86 0.76 -27.06
N PHE A 316 -2.82 0.01 -26.67
CA PHE A 316 -2.79 -1.44 -26.91
C PHE A 316 -3.96 -2.12 -26.20
N SER A 317 -4.25 -3.38 -26.58
CA SER A 317 -5.31 -4.15 -25.93
C SER A 317 -5.14 -4.18 -24.41
N GLU A 318 -6.26 -4.16 -23.67
CA GLU A 318 -6.25 -4.11 -22.20
C GLU A 318 -5.38 -5.23 -21.62
N LYS A 319 -5.40 -6.41 -22.23
CA LYS A 319 -4.57 -7.55 -21.87
C LYS A 319 -3.08 -7.24 -21.99
N LYS A 320 -2.63 -6.71 -23.13
CA LYS A 320 -1.23 -6.30 -23.33
C LYS A 320 -0.84 -5.19 -22.36
N MET A 321 -1.72 -4.23 -22.12
CA MET A 321 -1.51 -3.14 -21.16
C MET A 321 -1.34 -3.66 -19.73
N LYS A 322 -2.17 -4.58 -19.26
CA LYS A 322 -2.05 -5.16 -17.91
C LYS A 322 -0.79 -6.01 -17.73
N VAL A 323 -0.44 -6.81 -18.74
CA VAL A 323 0.80 -7.60 -18.77
C VAL A 323 2.04 -6.69 -18.68
N ALA A 324 2.09 -5.66 -19.53
CA ALA A 324 3.16 -4.68 -19.46
C ALA A 324 3.19 -3.97 -18.10
N GLY A 325 2.03 -3.64 -17.52
CA GLY A 325 1.93 -2.92 -16.25
C GLY A 325 2.50 -3.73 -15.10
N ARG A 326 2.18 -5.04 -15.06
CA ARG A 326 2.75 -6.00 -14.12
C ARG A 326 4.27 -6.05 -14.23
N ARG A 327 4.81 -6.12 -15.46
CA ARG A 327 6.26 -6.13 -15.72
C ARG A 327 6.91 -4.83 -15.26
N LEU A 328 6.32 -3.68 -15.59
CA LEU A 328 6.82 -2.35 -15.26
C LEU A 328 6.90 -2.12 -13.74
N VAL A 329 5.90 -2.58 -12.98
CA VAL A 329 5.88 -2.49 -11.52
C VAL A 329 6.91 -3.43 -10.87
N GLY A 330 7.17 -4.58 -11.48
CA GLY A 330 8.05 -5.63 -10.98
C GLY A 330 9.55 -5.27 -10.96
N SER A 331 10.34 -6.18 -10.39
CA SER A 331 11.79 -6.04 -10.21
C SER A 331 12.61 -5.93 -11.51
N ARG A 332 12.05 -6.35 -12.65
CA ARG A 332 12.66 -6.21 -13.98
C ARG A 332 12.18 -4.99 -14.77
N GLY A 333 11.25 -4.21 -14.20
CA GLY A 333 10.78 -2.94 -14.73
C GLY A 333 11.36 -1.75 -13.95
N TYR A 334 10.51 -0.78 -13.63
CA TYR A 334 10.83 0.36 -12.77
C TYR A 334 10.98 -0.01 -11.28
N SER A 335 10.83 -1.28 -10.91
CA SER A 335 11.14 -1.79 -9.57
C SER A 335 10.32 -1.15 -8.44
N CYS A 336 9.05 -0.80 -8.68
CA CYS A 336 8.16 -0.25 -7.66
C CYS A 336 8.05 -1.19 -6.43
N VAL A 337 8.12 -2.51 -6.67
CA VAL A 337 8.14 -3.56 -5.65
C VAL A 337 9.34 -3.56 -4.70
N LYS A 338 10.39 -2.77 -4.99
CA LYS A 338 11.49 -2.56 -4.02
C LYS A 338 11.04 -1.71 -2.83
N CYS A 339 10.06 -0.84 -3.01
CA CYS A 339 9.61 0.09 -1.99
C CYS A 339 8.16 -0.09 -1.59
N HIS A 340 7.30 -0.63 -2.45
CA HIS A 340 5.89 -0.78 -2.15
C HIS A 340 5.52 -2.24 -1.92
N THR A 341 4.72 -2.50 -0.89
CA THR A 341 4.12 -3.82 -0.66
C THR A 341 3.05 -4.11 -1.71
N PHE A 342 2.60 -5.37 -1.79
CA PHE A 342 1.53 -5.79 -2.69
C PHE A 342 0.67 -6.86 -2.02
N GLY A 343 -0.56 -6.53 -1.64
CA GLY A 343 -1.41 -7.43 -0.86
C GLY A 343 -0.69 -7.93 0.40
N PRO A 344 -0.60 -9.25 0.63
CA PRO A 344 0.12 -9.81 1.78
C PRO A 344 1.65 -9.85 1.59
N HIS A 345 2.17 -9.49 0.42
CA HIS A 345 3.58 -9.63 0.08
C HIS A 345 4.37 -8.37 0.46
N LYS A 346 5.41 -8.59 1.27
CA LYS A 346 6.37 -7.55 1.65
C LYS A 346 7.22 -7.13 0.46
N ALA A 347 7.50 -5.82 0.39
CA ALA A 347 8.46 -5.27 -0.56
C ALA A 347 9.87 -5.82 -0.28
N THR A 348 10.75 -5.80 -1.29
CA THR A 348 12.13 -6.30 -1.10
C THR A 348 13.03 -5.32 -0.34
N GLY A 349 12.62 -4.07 -0.18
CA GLY A 349 13.32 -3.01 0.55
C GLY A 349 12.40 -2.35 1.57
N VAL A 350 12.12 -1.06 1.40
CA VAL A 350 11.23 -0.31 2.31
C VAL A 350 9.80 -0.79 2.16
N GLN A 351 8.99 -0.70 3.21
CA GLN A 351 7.63 -1.22 3.27
C GLN A 351 6.60 -0.09 3.09
N ALA A 352 6.72 0.67 2.00
CA ALA A 352 5.78 1.75 1.68
C ALA A 352 4.38 1.22 1.34
N ILE A 353 3.43 2.15 1.19
CA ILE A 353 2.00 1.85 1.02
C ILE A 353 1.74 0.88 -0.15
N ALA A 354 0.77 -0.02 0.01
CA ALA A 354 0.56 -1.13 -0.91
C ALA A 354 0.05 -0.70 -2.30
N LEU A 355 0.65 -1.24 -3.38
CA LEU A 355 0.34 -0.86 -4.77
C LEU A 355 -1.09 -1.23 -5.20
N ASP A 356 -1.59 -2.36 -4.72
CA ASP A 356 -2.94 -2.88 -4.98
C ASP A 356 -4.07 -2.03 -4.34
N THR A 357 -3.70 -0.97 -3.60
CA THR A 357 -4.66 0.01 -3.05
C THR A 357 -4.70 1.33 -3.82
N MET A 358 -3.82 1.53 -4.80
CA MET A 358 -3.58 2.85 -5.40
C MET A 358 -4.81 3.39 -6.13
N THR A 359 -5.49 2.58 -6.93
CA THR A 359 -6.65 2.99 -7.74
C THR A 359 -7.90 3.25 -6.90
N LYS A 360 -8.02 2.60 -5.73
CA LYS A 360 -9.08 2.90 -4.73
C LYS A 360 -8.85 4.26 -4.06
N ARG A 361 -7.59 4.68 -3.96
CA ARG A 361 -7.17 5.83 -3.16
C ARG A 361 -6.94 7.09 -3.98
N LEU A 362 -6.28 6.97 -5.12
CA LEU A 362 -5.80 8.06 -5.95
C LEU A 362 -6.75 8.33 -7.11
N LYS A 363 -6.80 9.58 -7.56
CA LYS A 363 -7.37 9.93 -8.86
C LYS A 363 -6.36 9.63 -9.96
N HIS A 364 -6.84 9.15 -11.11
CA HIS A 364 -6.02 8.78 -12.27
C HIS A 364 -5.13 9.94 -12.73
N ASP A 365 -5.71 11.11 -12.99
CA ASP A 365 -4.98 12.31 -13.44
C ASP A 365 -3.83 12.73 -12.52
N TRP A 366 -4.02 12.57 -11.21
CA TRP A 366 -2.98 12.86 -10.23
C TRP A 366 -1.88 11.79 -10.25
N PHE A 367 -2.27 10.52 -10.30
CA PHE A 367 -1.32 9.40 -10.39
C PHE A 367 -0.43 9.53 -11.63
N SER A 368 -1.02 9.82 -12.79
CA SER A 368 -0.31 9.93 -14.06
C SER A 368 0.73 11.05 -14.08
N ARG A 369 0.48 12.15 -13.38
CA ARG A 369 1.48 13.22 -13.16
C ARG A 369 2.52 12.81 -12.11
N TYR A 370 2.07 12.24 -11.00
CA TYR A 370 2.92 11.95 -9.86
C TYR A 370 3.98 10.89 -10.16
N ILE A 371 3.64 9.82 -10.89
CA ILE A 371 4.60 8.74 -11.15
C ILE A 371 5.70 9.15 -12.16
N VAL A 372 5.41 10.14 -13.01
CA VAL A 372 6.37 10.73 -13.96
C VAL A 372 7.34 11.66 -13.23
N ASP A 373 6.84 12.58 -12.42
CA ASP A 373 7.67 13.53 -11.65
C ASP A 373 7.20 13.66 -10.20
N PRO A 374 7.55 12.70 -9.32
CA PRO A 374 7.14 12.75 -7.93
C PRO A 374 7.67 13.99 -7.18
N PRO A 375 8.94 14.42 -7.34
CA PRO A 375 9.46 15.62 -6.68
C PRO A 375 8.72 16.91 -7.04
N ALA A 376 8.20 17.06 -8.26
CA ALA A 376 7.42 18.24 -8.65
C ALA A 376 6.12 18.39 -7.84
N LEU A 377 5.45 17.29 -7.50
CA LEU A 377 4.20 17.31 -6.73
C LEU A 377 4.44 17.15 -5.21
N ARG A 378 5.56 16.53 -4.82
CA ARG A 378 5.94 16.34 -3.42
C ARG A 378 7.45 16.56 -3.25
N PRO A 379 7.88 17.81 -3.03
CA PRO A 379 9.28 18.12 -2.77
C PRO A 379 9.85 17.31 -1.60
N GLY A 380 11.07 16.79 -1.77
CA GLY A 380 11.74 15.95 -0.76
C GLY A 380 11.22 14.51 -0.66
N THR A 381 10.34 14.08 -1.56
CA THR A 381 9.88 12.68 -1.58
C THR A 381 10.99 11.71 -1.96
N ARG A 382 10.98 10.51 -1.37
CA ARG A 382 11.93 9.44 -1.71
C ARG A 382 11.54 8.66 -2.95
N MET A 383 10.31 8.83 -3.44
CA MET A 383 9.86 8.17 -4.65
C MET A 383 10.67 8.69 -5.85
N PRO A 384 11.43 7.82 -6.55
CA PRO A 384 12.20 8.23 -7.70
C PRO A 384 11.28 8.51 -8.89
N SER A 385 11.71 9.38 -9.79
CA SER A 385 11.09 9.50 -11.11
C SER A 385 11.42 8.24 -11.92
N ALA A 386 10.39 7.52 -12.37
CA ALA A 386 10.57 6.35 -13.23
C ALA A 386 11.03 6.74 -14.65
N TRP A 387 10.69 7.96 -15.08
CA TRP A 387 11.10 8.55 -16.36
C TRP A 387 11.90 9.83 -16.11
N PRO A 388 13.15 9.72 -15.62
CA PRO A 388 13.96 10.88 -15.30
C PRO A 388 14.14 11.78 -16.54
N ASN A 389 13.77 13.05 -16.42
CA ASN A 389 13.76 14.01 -17.53
C ASN A 389 12.90 13.57 -18.74
N GLY A 390 11.85 12.76 -18.49
CA GLY A 390 10.97 12.22 -19.54
C GLY A 390 11.58 11.09 -20.37
N GLN A 391 12.75 10.58 -20.00
CA GLN A 391 13.42 9.50 -20.74
C GLN A 391 12.80 8.14 -20.45
N VAL A 392 12.61 7.34 -21.49
CA VAL A 392 12.06 5.98 -21.38
C VAL A 392 13.19 4.98 -21.26
N LEU A 393 13.27 4.33 -20.08
CA LEU A 393 14.34 3.36 -19.79
C LEU A 393 14.04 1.96 -20.32
N LEU A 394 12.79 1.70 -20.72
CA LEU A 394 12.31 0.42 -21.24
C LEU A 394 11.66 0.61 -22.62
N PRO A 395 12.43 0.97 -23.67
CA PRO A 395 11.87 1.34 -24.98
C PRO A 395 11.19 0.18 -25.71
N ALA A 396 11.51 -1.07 -25.36
CA ALA A 396 10.88 -2.26 -25.93
C ALA A 396 9.46 -2.54 -25.36
N VAL A 397 9.02 -1.82 -24.32
CA VAL A 397 7.71 -2.03 -23.70
C VAL A 397 6.75 -0.93 -24.17
N LEU A 398 5.67 -1.31 -24.85
CA LEU A 398 4.61 -0.41 -25.34
C LEU A 398 5.15 0.74 -26.18
N ASP A 399 5.95 0.39 -27.20
CA ASP A 399 6.61 1.30 -28.14
C ASP A 399 7.47 2.40 -27.49
N GLY A 400 7.84 2.20 -26.23
CA GLY A 400 8.62 3.17 -25.47
C GLY A 400 7.88 4.47 -25.18
N SER A 401 6.54 4.45 -25.14
CA SER A 401 5.74 5.64 -24.78
C SER A 401 5.59 5.80 -23.27
N VAL A 402 5.99 6.97 -22.74
CA VAL A 402 5.78 7.30 -21.30
C VAL A 402 4.30 7.18 -20.95
N GLN A 403 3.44 7.77 -21.77
CA GLN A 403 2.01 7.82 -21.54
C GLN A 403 1.37 6.43 -21.53
N GLN A 404 1.74 5.57 -22.49
CA GLN A 404 1.23 4.20 -22.50
C GLN A 404 1.76 3.37 -21.33
N GLN A 405 3.03 3.54 -20.94
CA GLN A 405 3.59 2.83 -19.79
C GLN A 405 2.95 3.26 -18.46
N VAL A 406 2.65 4.56 -18.30
CA VAL A 406 1.90 5.08 -17.14
C VAL A 406 0.49 4.49 -17.10
N GLU A 407 -0.22 4.52 -18.23
CA GLU A 407 -1.59 3.98 -18.34
C GLU A 407 -1.61 2.47 -18.07
N SER A 408 -0.62 1.76 -18.59
CA SER A 408 -0.44 0.33 -18.39
C SER A 408 -0.28 -0.05 -16.92
N ILE A 409 0.50 0.72 -16.16
CA ILE A 409 0.62 0.54 -14.71
C ILE A 409 -0.74 0.79 -14.04
N TRP A 410 -1.46 1.85 -14.42
CA TRP A 410 -2.78 2.15 -13.84
C TRP A 410 -3.81 1.04 -14.09
N LEU A 411 -3.92 0.57 -15.34
CA LEU A 411 -4.83 -0.51 -15.72
C LEU A 411 -4.53 -1.81 -14.98
N TYR A 412 -3.24 -2.15 -14.83
CA TYR A 412 -2.83 -3.29 -14.01
C TYR A 412 -3.23 -3.14 -12.54
N LEU A 413 -3.02 -1.97 -11.92
CA LEU A 413 -3.38 -1.72 -10.53
C LEU A 413 -4.90 -1.60 -10.30
N THR A 414 -5.70 -1.46 -11.35
CA THR A 414 -7.17 -1.45 -11.26
C THR A 414 -7.72 -2.81 -10.86
N ASP A 415 -7.02 -3.91 -11.18
CA ASP A 415 -7.40 -5.25 -10.75
C ASP A 415 -7.27 -5.44 -9.21
N GLY A 416 -6.57 -4.54 -8.51
CA GLY A 416 -6.51 -4.50 -7.05
C GLY A 416 -6.04 -5.81 -6.42
N ASP A 417 -6.87 -6.39 -5.55
CA ASP A 417 -6.61 -7.66 -4.85
C ASP A 417 -6.67 -8.90 -5.78
N LYS A 418 -7.17 -8.74 -7.01
CA LYS A 418 -7.21 -9.79 -8.03
C LYS A 418 -6.02 -9.73 -8.99
N ALA A 419 -5.24 -8.65 -8.95
CA ALA A 419 -4.09 -8.48 -9.80
C ALA A 419 -3.05 -9.59 -9.53
N GLN A 420 -2.49 -10.15 -10.59
CA GLN A 420 -1.40 -11.12 -10.46
C GLN A 420 -0.18 -10.45 -9.80
N ILE A 421 0.47 -11.16 -8.89
CA ILE A 421 1.61 -10.62 -8.12
C ILE A 421 2.74 -10.18 -9.09
N PRO A 422 3.30 -8.96 -8.93
CA PRO A 422 4.40 -8.51 -9.77
C PRO A 422 5.68 -9.31 -9.50
N GLN A 423 6.51 -9.46 -10.53
CA GLN A 423 7.75 -10.23 -10.44
C GLN A 423 8.72 -9.66 -9.39
N GLY A 424 9.30 -10.53 -8.56
CA GLY A 424 10.28 -10.16 -7.53
C GLY A 424 9.71 -10.03 -6.11
N LEU A 425 8.40 -10.21 -5.93
CA LEU A 425 7.75 -10.34 -4.63
C LEU A 425 7.44 -11.82 -4.33
N GLY A 426 7.48 -12.21 -3.05
CA GLY A 426 6.96 -13.53 -2.62
C GLY A 426 7.86 -14.39 -1.72
N GLY A 427 9.15 -14.07 -1.56
CA GLY A 427 10.08 -14.85 -0.70
C GLY A 427 10.37 -16.26 -1.24
N ASN A 428 11.65 -16.60 -1.44
CA ASN A 428 12.09 -17.87 -2.05
C ASN A 428 11.41 -18.19 -3.39
N SER A 429 11.22 -17.19 -4.24
CA SER A 429 10.90 -17.47 -5.63
C SER A 429 12.05 -18.25 -6.24
N MET A 430 11.79 -19.50 -6.57
CA MET A 430 12.71 -20.35 -7.34
C MET A 430 12.18 -20.38 -8.76
N GLU A 431 12.20 -19.22 -9.42
CA GLU A 431 11.90 -19.11 -10.84
C GLU A 431 12.78 -20.10 -11.59
N LEU A 432 12.14 -21.01 -12.34
CA LEU A 432 12.84 -21.88 -13.25
C LEU A 432 13.10 -21.10 -14.53
N TYR A 433 14.36 -20.70 -14.69
CA TYR A 433 14.82 -19.97 -15.86
C TYR A 433 15.01 -20.93 -17.03
N VAL A 434 14.52 -20.51 -18.19
CA VAL A 434 14.72 -21.21 -19.46
C VAL A 434 15.66 -20.36 -20.29
N PHE A 435 16.83 -20.92 -20.62
CA PHE A 435 17.86 -20.21 -21.39
C PHE A 435 18.02 -20.86 -22.76
N ASP A 436 18.67 -22.03 -22.81
CA ASP A 436 19.11 -22.64 -24.07
C ASP A 436 18.31 -23.91 -24.44
N GLU A 437 17.81 -24.63 -23.43
CA GLU A 437 17.03 -25.86 -23.59
C GLU A 437 15.70 -25.79 -22.84
N ALA A 438 14.73 -26.58 -23.27
CA ALA A 438 13.43 -26.66 -22.62
C ALA A 438 13.56 -27.20 -21.19
N VAL A 439 12.86 -26.56 -20.25
CA VAL A 439 12.85 -26.93 -18.82
C VAL A 439 11.52 -27.56 -18.47
N ILE A 440 11.57 -28.71 -17.79
CA ILE A 440 10.37 -29.49 -17.43
C ILE A 440 10.05 -29.30 -15.94
N TYR A 441 8.79 -28.98 -15.66
CA TYR A 441 8.26 -28.88 -14.30
C TYR A 441 7.06 -29.82 -14.12
N ARG A 442 7.23 -30.87 -13.30
CA ARG A 442 6.19 -31.86 -13.02
C ARG A 442 5.62 -31.65 -11.62
N ASN A 443 4.46 -31.01 -11.52
CA ASN A 443 3.78 -30.78 -10.25
C ASN A 443 2.31 -30.39 -10.43
N PHE A 444 1.62 -30.03 -9.35
CA PHE A 444 0.28 -29.46 -9.40
C PHE A 444 0.33 -28.06 -10.03
N ILE A 445 -0.23 -27.89 -11.23
CA ILE A 445 -0.30 -26.60 -11.92
C ILE A 445 -1.75 -26.14 -11.99
N GLN A 446 -2.02 -24.92 -11.54
CA GLN A 446 -3.36 -24.34 -11.54
C GLN A 446 -3.84 -24.21 -12.98
N GLY A 447 -4.98 -24.83 -13.30
CA GLY A 447 -5.53 -24.91 -14.66
C GLY A 447 -5.15 -26.17 -15.45
N ALA A 448 -4.09 -26.88 -15.07
CA ALA A 448 -3.64 -28.12 -15.73
C ALA A 448 -3.69 -29.39 -14.86
N GLY A 449 -4.08 -29.28 -13.58
CA GLY A 449 -4.33 -30.45 -12.75
C GLY A 449 -3.12 -30.99 -11.97
N SER A 450 -3.32 -32.15 -11.32
CA SER A 450 -2.35 -32.76 -10.39
C SER A 450 -1.30 -33.64 -11.05
N ARG A 451 -1.47 -33.94 -12.35
CA ARG A 451 -0.49 -34.65 -13.19
C ARG A 451 -0.03 -33.76 -14.34
N ALA A 452 0.06 -32.47 -14.08
CA ALA A 452 0.52 -31.50 -15.05
C ALA A 452 2.03 -31.62 -15.29
N ILE A 453 2.41 -31.46 -16.54
CA ILE A 453 3.78 -31.36 -17.02
C ILE A 453 3.91 -29.98 -17.67
N GLY A 454 4.44 -29.03 -16.91
CA GLY A 454 4.82 -27.73 -17.43
C GLY A 454 6.10 -27.86 -18.26
N VAL A 455 6.15 -27.17 -19.40
CA VAL A 455 7.33 -27.09 -20.25
C VAL A 455 7.58 -25.63 -20.53
N GLY A 456 8.76 -25.16 -20.13
CA GLY A 456 9.24 -23.84 -20.47
C GLY A 456 10.19 -23.94 -21.65
N TYR A 457 9.98 -23.12 -22.68
CA TYR A 457 10.79 -23.14 -23.91
C TYR A 457 11.70 -21.91 -24.01
N PRO A 458 12.91 -22.03 -24.59
CA PRO A 458 13.83 -20.91 -24.83
C PRO A 458 13.18 -19.75 -25.59
N GLU A 459 12.26 -20.08 -26.50
CA GLU A 459 11.46 -19.15 -27.28
C GLU A 459 10.44 -18.36 -26.43
N LYS A 460 10.34 -18.62 -25.12
CA LYS A 460 9.45 -17.94 -24.16
C LYS A 460 7.95 -18.15 -24.39
N ALA A 461 7.54 -19.16 -25.15
CA ALA A 461 6.16 -19.68 -25.09
C ALA A 461 6.15 -21.01 -24.33
N ASN A 462 5.53 -21.02 -23.16
CA ASN A 462 5.45 -22.12 -22.24
C ASN A 462 4.11 -22.84 -22.36
N VAL A 463 4.06 -24.13 -22.03
CA VAL A 463 2.81 -24.91 -22.03
C VAL A 463 2.68 -25.75 -20.77
N ALA A 464 1.47 -26.18 -20.45
CA ALA A 464 1.24 -27.26 -19.49
C ALA A 464 0.36 -28.35 -20.11
N PHE A 465 0.86 -29.58 -20.08
CA PHE A 465 0.16 -30.78 -20.51
C PHE A 465 -0.40 -31.53 -19.29
N ASP A 466 -1.68 -31.91 -19.30
CA ASP A 466 -2.29 -32.73 -18.25
C ASP A 466 -2.25 -34.22 -18.62
N ALA A 467 -1.36 -34.98 -17.98
CA ALA A 467 -1.19 -36.40 -18.29
C ALA A 467 -2.38 -37.28 -17.86
N ASN A 468 -3.30 -36.78 -17.02
CA ASN A 468 -4.54 -37.50 -16.72
C ASN A 468 -5.60 -37.29 -17.80
N GLN A 469 -5.56 -36.13 -18.47
CA GLN A 469 -6.55 -35.72 -19.46
C GLN A 469 -6.08 -35.88 -20.90
N MET A 470 -4.79 -36.17 -21.12
CA MET A 470 -4.15 -36.27 -22.44
C MET A 470 -4.40 -35.01 -23.28
N SER A 471 -4.18 -33.87 -22.65
CA SER A 471 -4.59 -32.55 -23.14
C SER A 471 -3.51 -31.50 -22.85
N LEU A 472 -3.58 -30.39 -23.59
CA LEU A 472 -2.71 -29.22 -23.40
C LEU A 472 -3.55 -28.04 -22.89
N PRO A 473 -3.95 -28.01 -21.61
CA PRO A 473 -4.90 -27.01 -21.11
C PRO A 473 -4.34 -25.59 -20.98
N LEU A 474 -3.01 -25.39 -20.95
CA LEU A 474 -2.43 -24.06 -20.75
C LEU A 474 -1.30 -23.77 -21.74
N LEU A 475 -1.26 -22.51 -22.17
CA LEU A 475 -0.14 -21.89 -22.89
C LEU A 475 0.05 -20.47 -22.33
N TRP A 476 1.28 -20.03 -22.10
CA TRP A 476 1.57 -18.66 -21.65
C TRP A 476 2.96 -18.21 -22.10
N HIS A 477 3.22 -16.91 -22.14
CA HIS A 477 4.50 -16.35 -22.57
C HIS A 477 5.37 -15.82 -21.44
N GLY A 478 6.66 -15.66 -21.69
CA GLY A 478 7.60 -15.06 -20.75
C GLY A 478 8.04 -16.03 -19.66
N ALA A 479 7.99 -15.60 -18.41
CA ALA A 479 8.51 -16.39 -17.28
C ALA A 479 7.82 -17.75 -17.17
N PHE A 480 8.60 -18.81 -16.98
CA PHE A 480 8.05 -20.17 -16.99
C PHE A 480 7.24 -20.46 -15.72
N ILE A 481 7.89 -20.79 -14.60
CA ILE A 481 7.18 -21.16 -13.36
C ILE A 481 8.05 -20.98 -12.12
N ASP A 482 7.41 -20.75 -10.98
CA ASP A 482 8.07 -20.69 -9.68
C ASP A 482 8.02 -22.07 -9.02
N ALA A 483 9.17 -22.72 -8.90
CA ALA A 483 9.25 -24.03 -8.25
C ALA A 483 9.22 -23.95 -6.72
N GLY A 484 9.40 -22.76 -6.14
CA GLY A 484 9.60 -22.53 -4.71
C GLY A 484 8.49 -23.14 -3.86
N LYS A 485 7.23 -23.03 -4.31
CA LYS A 485 6.05 -23.57 -3.60
C LYS A 485 6.13 -25.08 -3.35
N HIS A 486 6.68 -25.85 -4.30
CA HIS A 486 6.72 -27.31 -4.20
C HIS A 486 8.10 -27.84 -3.81
N TRP A 487 9.15 -27.04 -3.92
CA TRP A 487 10.53 -27.45 -3.60
C TRP A 487 10.97 -26.99 -2.21
N THR A 488 10.17 -26.16 -1.53
CA THR A 488 10.41 -25.80 -0.12
C THR A 488 9.43 -26.52 0.81
N GLY A 489 9.95 -27.40 1.67
CA GLY A 489 9.14 -28.15 2.64
C GLY A 489 8.23 -29.21 2.01
N ARG A 490 7.00 -29.39 2.55
CA ARG A 490 6.01 -30.38 2.07
C ARG A 490 5.02 -29.78 1.06
N GLY A 491 5.47 -28.81 0.26
CA GLY A 491 4.66 -27.95 -0.62
C GLY A 491 3.33 -28.53 -1.07
N GLN A 492 2.22 -27.90 -0.63
CA GLN A 492 0.85 -28.27 -0.98
C GLN A 492 0.17 -27.19 -1.83
N GLY A 493 -0.79 -27.60 -2.65
CA GLY A 493 -1.62 -26.73 -3.47
C GLY A 493 -1.19 -26.69 -4.94
N TYR A 494 -1.74 -25.76 -5.71
CA TYR A 494 -1.46 -25.59 -7.13
C TYR A 494 -0.52 -24.40 -7.35
N GLN A 495 0.48 -24.55 -8.22
CA GLN A 495 1.36 -23.48 -8.65
C GLN A 495 0.75 -22.77 -9.85
N VAL A 496 0.75 -21.43 -9.81
CA VAL A 496 0.29 -20.59 -10.91
C VAL A 496 1.45 -20.37 -11.88
N PRO A 497 1.22 -20.41 -13.20
CA PRO A 497 2.20 -19.93 -14.19
C PRO A 497 2.75 -18.53 -13.82
N LEU A 498 4.06 -18.32 -14.01
CA LEU A 498 4.69 -17.03 -13.65
C LEU A 498 4.54 -15.97 -14.73
N GLY A 499 4.52 -16.42 -15.98
CA GLY A 499 4.53 -15.55 -17.14
C GLY A 499 3.16 -14.96 -17.43
N ASP A 500 3.07 -14.37 -18.61
CA ASP A 500 1.99 -13.50 -19.03
C ASP A 500 1.23 -14.13 -20.21
N ASN A 501 0.19 -13.47 -20.73
CA ASN A 501 -0.60 -13.97 -21.87
C ASN A 501 -1.14 -15.41 -21.68
N LEU A 502 -1.60 -15.75 -20.47
CA LEU A 502 -2.10 -17.09 -20.17
C LEU A 502 -3.38 -17.41 -20.96
N LEU A 503 -3.25 -18.32 -21.93
CA LEU A 503 -4.35 -18.93 -22.67
C LEU A 503 -4.77 -20.22 -21.97
N THR A 504 -6.07 -20.33 -21.67
CA THR A 504 -6.67 -21.55 -21.15
C THR A 504 -7.41 -22.26 -22.29
N LEU A 505 -7.06 -23.52 -22.53
CA LEU A 505 -7.66 -24.41 -23.50
C LEU A 505 -8.53 -25.46 -22.78
N PRO A 506 -9.50 -26.08 -23.47
CA PRO A 506 -10.29 -27.17 -22.90
C PRO A 506 -9.38 -28.29 -22.35
N ASN A 507 -9.55 -28.62 -21.06
CA ASN A 507 -8.77 -29.69 -20.43
C ASN A 507 -9.36 -31.08 -20.73
N GLN A 508 -9.35 -31.47 -22.00
CA GLN A 508 -9.91 -32.72 -22.52
C GLN A 508 -9.07 -33.21 -23.72
N PRO A 509 -9.09 -34.51 -24.06
CA PRO A 509 -8.37 -35.04 -25.21
C PRO A 509 -8.71 -34.31 -26.51
N ALA A 510 -7.69 -34.11 -27.34
CA ALA A 510 -7.82 -33.42 -28.63
C ALA A 510 -8.41 -34.32 -29.73
N PHE A 511 -8.27 -35.63 -29.60
CA PHE A 511 -8.77 -36.60 -30.59
C PHE A 511 -9.93 -37.39 -30.02
N ALA A 512 -10.83 -37.89 -30.87
CA ALA A 512 -11.89 -38.84 -30.52
C ALA A 512 -12.37 -39.59 -31.77
N ILE A 513 -12.96 -40.78 -31.57
CA ILE A 513 -13.77 -41.45 -32.60
C ILE A 513 -15.22 -41.00 -32.39
N LEU A 514 -15.87 -40.52 -33.45
CA LEU A 514 -17.25 -40.01 -33.41
C LEU A 514 -18.10 -40.70 -34.47
N ASP A 515 -19.19 -41.39 -34.09
CA ASP A 515 -20.07 -42.06 -35.09
C ASP A 515 -20.55 -41.13 -36.21
N SER A 516 -20.67 -39.83 -35.93
CA SER A 516 -20.92 -38.78 -36.90
C SER A 516 -20.39 -37.44 -36.41
N GLN A 517 -20.34 -36.44 -37.28
CA GLN A 517 -20.00 -35.06 -36.90
C GLN A 517 -20.94 -34.46 -35.86
N GLU A 518 -22.16 -35.01 -35.67
CA GLU A 518 -23.13 -34.54 -34.67
C GLU A 518 -22.96 -35.23 -33.31
N THR A 519 -22.15 -36.29 -33.23
CA THR A 519 -21.95 -37.07 -32.00
C THR A 519 -21.20 -36.25 -30.95
N VAL A 520 -21.81 -36.04 -29.78
CA VAL A 520 -21.25 -35.27 -28.67
C VAL A 520 -19.83 -35.73 -28.34
N TRP A 521 -18.93 -34.79 -28.10
CA TRP A 521 -17.54 -35.11 -27.77
C TRP A 521 -17.47 -35.99 -26.50
N PRO A 522 -16.67 -37.07 -26.47
CA PRO A 522 -16.59 -37.96 -25.31
C PRO A 522 -16.23 -37.20 -24.03
N THR A 523 -17.02 -37.43 -22.98
CA THR A 523 -16.80 -36.84 -21.65
C THR A 523 -16.41 -37.93 -20.63
N GLY A 524 -16.06 -37.52 -19.41
CA GLY A 524 -15.62 -38.43 -18.35
C GLY A 524 -14.10 -38.59 -18.30
N LYS A 525 -13.61 -39.64 -17.62
CA LYS A 525 -12.16 -39.86 -17.44
C LYS A 525 -11.57 -40.49 -18.71
N PRO A 526 -10.56 -39.87 -19.35
CA PRO A 526 -9.99 -40.42 -20.58
C PRO A 526 -9.48 -41.86 -20.46
N LYS A 527 -8.93 -42.24 -19.30
CA LYS A 527 -8.50 -43.63 -19.08
C LYS A 527 -9.66 -44.64 -19.19
N GLU A 528 -10.86 -44.29 -18.76
CA GLU A 528 -12.04 -45.15 -18.86
C GLU A 528 -12.54 -45.22 -20.32
N ASN A 529 -12.30 -44.18 -21.11
CA ASN A 529 -12.62 -44.10 -22.53
C ASN A 529 -11.54 -44.67 -23.47
N GLY A 530 -10.53 -45.38 -22.95
CA GLY A 530 -9.52 -46.06 -23.78
C GLY A 530 -8.21 -45.27 -24.03
N TYR A 531 -8.06 -44.06 -23.47
CA TYR A 531 -6.80 -43.31 -23.59
C TYR A 531 -5.74 -43.87 -22.64
N ARG A 532 -4.48 -43.90 -23.09
CA ARG A 532 -3.33 -44.37 -22.31
C ARG A 532 -2.16 -43.42 -22.49
N PHE A 533 -1.70 -42.80 -21.40
CA PHE A 533 -0.49 -41.97 -21.44
C PHE A 533 0.76 -42.87 -21.43
N GLY A 534 1.63 -42.69 -22.42
CA GLY A 534 2.88 -43.43 -22.61
C GLY A 534 4.13 -42.70 -22.10
N GLY A 535 4.01 -41.43 -21.70
CA GLY A 535 5.13 -40.61 -21.23
C GLY A 535 5.44 -39.46 -22.17
N TYR A 536 6.70 -39.02 -22.19
CA TYR A 536 7.21 -38.07 -23.16
C TYR A 536 8.67 -38.39 -23.49
N ALA A 537 9.08 -38.11 -24.72
CA ALA A 537 10.48 -38.16 -25.16
C ALA A 537 11.03 -36.73 -25.28
N LEU A 538 12.30 -36.53 -24.93
CA LEU A 538 12.98 -35.25 -25.14
C LEU A 538 13.82 -35.37 -26.40
N GLU A 539 13.58 -34.50 -27.38
CA GLU A 539 14.22 -34.59 -28.69
C GLU A 539 15.13 -33.39 -28.98
N GLY A 540 16.23 -33.68 -29.68
CA GLY A 540 17.23 -32.71 -30.12
C GLY A 540 18.00 -32.03 -28.98
N ASP A 541 18.92 -31.14 -29.35
CA ASP A 541 19.81 -30.46 -28.40
C ASP A 541 19.06 -29.47 -27.49
N LYS A 542 17.90 -28.95 -27.94
CA LYS A 542 17.03 -28.08 -27.14
C LYS A 542 16.08 -28.84 -26.20
N ARG A 543 16.12 -30.19 -26.19
CA ARG A 543 15.30 -31.05 -25.32
C ARG A 543 13.79 -30.78 -25.36
N LYS A 544 13.24 -30.41 -26.52
CA LYS A 544 11.80 -30.14 -26.66
C LYS A 544 11.02 -31.46 -26.47
N PRO A 545 9.98 -31.51 -25.62
CA PRO A 545 9.26 -32.75 -25.36
C PRO A 545 8.23 -33.07 -26.45
N THR A 546 8.16 -34.35 -26.80
CA THR A 546 7.04 -34.96 -27.51
C THR A 546 6.25 -35.81 -26.52
N PHE A 547 5.00 -35.47 -26.26
CA PHE A 547 4.11 -36.25 -25.40
C PHE A 547 3.58 -37.47 -26.16
N LEU A 548 3.65 -38.63 -25.52
CA LEU A 548 3.28 -39.91 -26.12
C LEU A 548 2.04 -40.44 -25.42
N TYR A 549 0.98 -40.70 -26.17
CA TYR A 549 -0.21 -41.37 -25.68
C TYR A 549 -0.89 -42.16 -26.80
N SER A 550 -1.76 -43.10 -26.43
CA SER A 550 -2.52 -43.87 -27.40
C SER A 550 -4.01 -43.87 -27.09
N TYR A 551 -4.80 -44.08 -28.12
CA TYR A 551 -6.26 -44.13 -28.05
C TYR A 551 -6.79 -45.08 -29.12
N ASN A 552 -7.48 -46.15 -28.69
CA ASN A 552 -8.12 -47.14 -29.58
C ASN A 552 -7.23 -47.65 -30.72
N GLY A 553 -5.97 -48.00 -30.41
CA GLY A 553 -5.02 -48.55 -31.39
C GLY A 553 -4.26 -47.51 -32.22
N VAL A 554 -4.54 -46.22 -32.01
CA VAL A 554 -3.78 -45.11 -32.58
C VAL A 554 -2.73 -44.64 -31.59
N ASP A 555 -1.47 -44.66 -31.99
CA ASP A 555 -0.37 -44.02 -31.29
C ASP A 555 -0.29 -42.53 -31.69
N ILE A 556 -0.23 -41.65 -30.69
CA ILE A 556 -0.31 -40.20 -30.84
C ILE A 556 0.94 -39.58 -30.22
N HIS A 557 1.71 -38.91 -31.07
CA HIS A 557 2.85 -38.10 -30.68
C HIS A 557 2.42 -36.64 -30.77
N ASP A 558 2.42 -35.93 -29.65
CA ASP A 558 1.95 -34.54 -29.52
C ASP A 558 3.11 -33.66 -29.07
N ARG A 559 3.58 -32.83 -29.99
CA ARG A 559 4.77 -31.99 -29.80
C ARG A 559 4.39 -30.51 -29.89
N PRO A 560 4.30 -29.81 -28.75
CA PRO A 560 4.25 -28.36 -28.75
C PRO A 560 5.62 -27.80 -29.14
N ASN A 561 5.64 -26.95 -30.16
CA ASN A 561 6.84 -26.38 -30.74
C ASN A 561 6.64 -24.86 -30.97
N PRO A 562 7.08 -24.03 -30.03
CA PRO A 562 7.10 -22.58 -30.20
C PRO A 562 8.00 -22.13 -31.34
N GLU A 563 7.59 -21.06 -32.01
CA GLU A 563 8.41 -20.34 -32.98
C GLU A 563 9.38 -19.36 -32.31
N ASP A 564 10.43 -18.98 -33.04
CA ASP A 564 11.48 -18.09 -32.56
C ASP A 564 11.28 -16.65 -33.08
N ASP A 565 10.05 -16.13 -32.97
CA ASP A 565 9.68 -14.80 -33.48
C ASP A 565 8.76 -14.02 -32.52
N GLY A 566 9.12 -12.76 -32.26
CA GLY A 566 8.29 -11.81 -31.52
C GLY A 566 8.31 -11.90 -29.98
N GLU A 567 7.55 -11.01 -29.34
CA GLU A 567 7.36 -10.97 -27.88
C GLU A 567 6.36 -12.05 -27.40
N PHE A 568 5.44 -12.46 -28.28
CA PHE A 568 4.41 -13.49 -28.04
C PHE A 568 4.44 -14.55 -29.16
N PRO A 569 5.49 -15.38 -29.23
CA PRO A 569 5.68 -16.33 -30.33
C PRO A 569 4.56 -17.34 -30.46
N ALA A 570 4.13 -17.57 -31.70
CA ALA A 570 3.17 -18.61 -32.07
C ALA A 570 3.65 -19.99 -31.60
N VAL A 571 2.69 -20.86 -31.28
CA VAL A 571 2.99 -22.25 -30.89
C VAL A 571 2.36 -23.19 -31.91
N ASN A 572 3.21 -23.97 -32.57
CA ASN A 572 2.79 -25.05 -33.45
C ASN A 572 2.70 -26.33 -32.61
N ARG A 573 1.49 -26.86 -32.42
CA ARG A 573 1.27 -28.19 -31.83
C ARG A 573 1.24 -29.22 -32.94
N GLU A 574 2.35 -29.93 -33.08
CA GLU A 574 2.61 -30.90 -34.13
C GLU A 574 2.17 -32.29 -33.66
N PHE A 575 1.29 -32.93 -34.42
CA PHE A 575 0.83 -34.29 -34.16
C PHE A 575 1.35 -35.25 -35.22
N THR A 576 1.89 -36.38 -34.77
CA THR A 576 2.15 -37.55 -35.62
C THR A 576 1.31 -38.70 -35.11
N LEU A 577 0.40 -39.20 -35.94
CA LEU A 577 -0.52 -40.28 -35.62
C LEU A 577 -0.11 -41.54 -36.38
N THR A 578 -0.13 -42.69 -35.71
CA THR A 578 0.22 -43.98 -36.33
C THR A 578 -0.77 -45.07 -35.92
N SER A 579 -1.20 -45.92 -36.85
CA SER A 579 -2.09 -47.05 -36.56
C SER A 579 -1.82 -48.23 -37.50
N ASP A 580 -2.06 -49.45 -37.01
CA ASP A 580 -1.92 -50.68 -37.81
C ASP A 580 -3.19 -50.96 -38.67
N SER A 581 -4.34 -50.40 -38.29
CA SER A 581 -5.60 -50.42 -39.06
C SER A 581 -6.12 -49.01 -39.31
N GLU A 582 -6.83 -48.77 -40.41
CA GLU A 582 -7.39 -47.45 -40.73
C GLU A 582 -8.42 -47.05 -39.67
N PRO A 583 -8.21 -45.95 -38.92
CA PRO A 583 -9.18 -45.49 -37.94
C PRO A 583 -10.34 -44.78 -38.64
N GLU A 584 -11.51 -45.40 -38.63
CA GLU A 584 -12.73 -44.78 -39.12
C GLU A 584 -13.23 -43.70 -38.16
N HIS A 585 -13.77 -42.61 -38.73
CA HIS A 585 -14.39 -41.53 -37.97
C HIS A 585 -13.52 -40.91 -36.87
N PHE A 586 -12.22 -40.74 -37.13
CA PHE A 586 -11.28 -40.14 -36.20
C PHE A 586 -11.24 -38.62 -36.40
N TYR A 587 -11.53 -37.85 -35.36
CA TYR A 587 -11.62 -36.39 -35.42
C TYR A 587 -10.61 -35.73 -34.48
N LEU A 588 -10.05 -34.61 -34.91
CA LEU A 588 -9.41 -33.60 -34.07
C LEU A 588 -10.45 -32.56 -33.66
N ARG A 589 -10.54 -32.24 -32.37
CA ARG A 589 -11.21 -31.04 -31.88
C ARG A 589 -10.17 -29.97 -31.61
N ALA A 590 -10.02 -29.05 -32.56
CA ALA A 590 -9.03 -27.99 -32.48
C ALA A 590 -9.33 -27.00 -31.37
N HIS A 591 -10.60 -26.60 -31.20
CA HIS A 591 -10.97 -25.64 -30.16
C HIS A 591 -12.44 -25.71 -29.77
N VAL A 592 -12.77 -25.16 -28.60
CA VAL A 592 -14.14 -24.97 -28.10
C VAL A 592 -14.25 -23.61 -27.42
N ALA A 593 -15.11 -22.73 -27.92
CA ALA A 593 -15.32 -21.40 -27.35
C ALA A 593 -16.72 -20.85 -27.71
N LYS A 594 -17.15 -19.76 -27.06
CA LYS A 594 -18.45 -19.13 -27.34
C LYS A 594 -18.48 -18.45 -28.71
N ASP A 595 -17.48 -17.61 -28.96
CA ASP A 595 -17.37 -16.78 -30.15
C ASP A 595 -16.31 -17.37 -31.08
N VAL A 596 -16.75 -18.09 -32.10
CA VAL A 596 -15.89 -18.77 -33.08
C VAL A 596 -16.36 -18.38 -34.47
N VAL A 597 -15.46 -17.79 -35.25
CA VAL A 597 -15.74 -17.34 -36.62
C VAL A 597 -14.74 -17.99 -37.57
N GLN A 598 -15.23 -18.49 -38.70
CA GLN A 598 -14.37 -18.99 -39.77
C GLN A 598 -13.70 -17.80 -40.49
N GLY A 599 -12.37 -17.80 -40.51
CA GLY A 599 -11.57 -16.85 -41.28
C GLY A 599 -11.23 -17.37 -42.68
N GLU A 600 -10.36 -16.63 -43.38
CA GLU A 600 -9.81 -17.05 -44.68
C GLU A 600 -8.87 -18.26 -44.50
N ASP A 601 -8.70 -19.05 -45.58
CA ASP A 601 -7.77 -20.19 -45.65
C ASP A 601 -7.91 -21.25 -44.54
N GLY A 602 -9.15 -21.48 -44.07
CA GLY A 602 -9.44 -22.49 -43.05
C GLY A 602 -8.99 -22.10 -41.63
N ALA A 603 -8.55 -20.85 -41.43
CA ALA A 603 -8.30 -20.30 -40.11
C ALA A 603 -9.61 -20.16 -39.32
N VAL A 604 -9.51 -20.26 -38.00
CA VAL A 604 -10.63 -20.01 -37.08
C VAL A 604 -10.21 -18.95 -36.08
N VAL A 605 -11.00 -17.88 -36.01
CA VAL A 605 -10.81 -16.78 -35.05
C VAL A 605 -11.70 -17.03 -33.85
N VAL A 606 -11.11 -16.95 -32.66
CA VAL A 606 -11.77 -17.18 -31.38
C VAL A 606 -11.76 -15.88 -30.57
N GLY A 607 -12.95 -15.34 -30.30
CA GLY A 607 -13.09 -13.96 -29.81
C GLY A 607 -12.52 -12.96 -30.82
N ASP A 608 -11.75 -11.98 -30.33
CA ASP A 608 -11.19 -10.89 -31.16
C ASP A 608 -9.66 -11.01 -31.37
N GLU A 609 -8.99 -11.97 -30.73
CA GLU A 609 -7.51 -12.01 -30.68
C GLU A 609 -6.90 -13.38 -31.07
N LEU A 610 -7.49 -14.52 -30.66
CA LEU A 610 -6.85 -15.83 -30.90
C LEU A 610 -7.16 -16.37 -32.30
N VAL A 611 -6.13 -16.57 -33.12
CA VAL A 611 -6.21 -17.23 -34.42
C VAL A 611 -5.68 -18.65 -34.32
N ILE A 612 -6.49 -19.61 -34.73
CA ILE A 612 -6.13 -21.03 -34.80
C ILE A 612 -6.12 -21.47 -36.26
N LYS A 613 -4.99 -22.02 -36.70
CA LYS A 613 -4.83 -22.58 -38.05
C LYS A 613 -4.48 -24.06 -37.92
N VAL A 614 -5.19 -24.92 -38.63
CA VAL A 614 -4.89 -26.36 -38.67
C VAL A 614 -4.53 -26.74 -40.10
N SER A 615 -3.38 -27.40 -40.26
CA SER A 615 -2.87 -27.85 -41.56
C SER A 615 -2.36 -29.29 -41.49
N GLY A 616 -2.06 -29.85 -42.66
CA GLY A 616 -1.61 -31.24 -42.80
C GLY A 616 -2.75 -32.19 -43.16
N ASP A 617 -2.76 -33.37 -42.56
CA ASP A 617 -3.62 -34.49 -42.90
C ASP A 617 -5.00 -34.41 -42.22
N VAL A 618 -5.72 -33.34 -42.53
CA VAL A 618 -7.07 -33.06 -42.03
C VAL A 618 -8.04 -32.66 -43.16
N GLY A 619 -9.33 -32.84 -42.92
CA GLY A 619 -10.40 -32.26 -43.73
C GLY A 619 -10.68 -30.80 -43.41
N GLU A 620 -11.69 -30.25 -44.08
CA GLU A 620 -12.17 -28.90 -43.79
C GLU A 620 -12.72 -28.78 -42.36
N PRO A 621 -12.57 -27.61 -41.71
CA PRO A 621 -13.10 -27.39 -40.37
C PRO A 621 -14.63 -27.38 -40.36
N ILE A 622 -15.19 -28.13 -39.41
CA ILE A 622 -16.62 -28.22 -39.14
C ILE A 622 -16.90 -27.45 -37.85
N LEU A 623 -17.69 -26.38 -37.96
CA LEU A 623 -18.14 -25.59 -36.80
C LEU A 623 -19.45 -26.18 -36.27
N ARG A 624 -19.38 -26.86 -35.14
CA ARG A 624 -20.54 -27.50 -34.49
C ARG A 624 -20.98 -26.71 -33.26
N LYS A 625 -22.27 -26.37 -33.17
CA LYS A 625 -22.84 -25.83 -31.93
C LYS A 625 -23.05 -26.93 -30.89
N ALA A 626 -22.51 -26.71 -29.69
CA ALA A 626 -22.69 -27.54 -28.52
C ALA A 626 -23.11 -26.65 -27.33
N GLY A 627 -24.43 -26.47 -27.16
CA GLY A 627 -24.97 -25.55 -26.14
C GLY A 627 -24.70 -24.09 -26.48
N ASP A 628 -24.05 -23.36 -25.56
CA ASP A 628 -23.62 -21.97 -25.74
C ASP A 628 -22.21 -21.84 -26.34
N GLN A 629 -21.59 -22.96 -26.72
CA GLN A 629 -20.25 -23.02 -27.31
C GLN A 629 -20.29 -23.56 -28.74
N THR A 630 -19.24 -23.26 -29.49
CA THR A 630 -18.95 -23.78 -30.82
C THR A 630 -17.66 -24.59 -30.76
N GLU A 631 -17.72 -25.83 -31.25
CA GLU A 631 -16.58 -26.74 -31.37
C GLU A 631 -16.05 -26.70 -32.81
N VAL A 632 -14.73 -26.70 -32.95
CA VAL A 632 -14.03 -26.77 -34.24
C VAL A 632 -13.54 -28.20 -34.43
N LEU A 633 -14.21 -28.96 -35.29
CA LEU A 633 -13.90 -30.36 -35.56
C LEU A 633 -13.27 -30.53 -36.93
N LEU A 634 -12.21 -31.34 -37.03
CA LEU A 634 -11.57 -31.67 -38.29
C LEU A 634 -11.45 -33.20 -38.41
N PRO A 635 -12.03 -33.82 -39.45
CA PRO A 635 -11.81 -35.25 -39.68
C PRO A 635 -10.35 -35.48 -40.08
N VAL A 636 -9.71 -36.47 -39.48
CA VAL A 636 -8.32 -36.84 -39.79
C VAL A 636 -8.30 -37.63 -41.10
N LYS A 637 -7.37 -37.28 -41.99
CA LYS A 637 -7.13 -38.00 -43.24
C LYS A 637 -5.93 -38.93 -43.05
N TRP A 638 -6.05 -40.19 -43.43
CA TRP A 638 -4.98 -41.17 -43.25
C TRP A 638 -4.24 -41.45 -44.54
N LYS A 639 -2.91 -41.53 -44.46
CA LYS A 639 -2.04 -42.00 -45.54
C LYS A 639 -1.47 -43.36 -45.18
N ARG A 640 -1.29 -44.23 -46.17
CA ARG A 640 -0.64 -45.53 -45.96
C ARG A 640 0.85 -45.43 -46.25
N VAL A 641 1.68 -45.60 -45.22
CA VAL A 641 3.15 -45.51 -45.30
C VAL A 641 3.77 -46.76 -44.68
N ARG A 642 4.57 -47.50 -45.46
CA ARG A 642 5.29 -48.71 -45.01
C ARG A 642 4.42 -49.72 -44.24
N GLY A 643 3.17 -49.91 -44.69
CA GLY A 643 2.22 -50.86 -44.11
C GLY A 643 1.41 -50.33 -42.92
N LYS A 644 1.66 -49.11 -42.44
CA LYS A 644 0.89 -48.43 -41.39
C LYS A 644 0.06 -47.28 -41.93
N PHE A 645 -0.98 -46.90 -41.21
CA PHE A 645 -1.71 -45.66 -41.42
C PHE A 645 -1.07 -44.54 -40.61
N VAL A 646 -0.78 -43.42 -41.26
CA VAL A 646 -0.07 -42.27 -40.71
C VAL A 646 -0.83 -40.99 -41.04
N ALA A 647 -0.87 -40.04 -40.10
CA ALA A 647 -1.33 -38.68 -40.35
C ALA A 647 -0.42 -37.69 -39.62
N GLU A 648 -0.06 -36.59 -40.30
CA GLU A 648 0.72 -35.50 -39.74
C GLU A 648 -0.13 -34.21 -39.73
N ILE A 649 -0.29 -33.60 -38.56
CA ILE A 649 -1.20 -32.46 -38.37
C ILE A 649 -0.47 -31.37 -37.60
N ILE A 650 -0.59 -30.12 -38.03
CA ILE A 650 -0.06 -28.96 -37.29
C ILE A 650 -1.22 -28.08 -36.88
N GLN A 651 -1.39 -27.90 -35.58
CA GLN A 651 -2.32 -26.93 -35.01
C GLN A 651 -1.53 -25.72 -34.48
N ARG A 652 -1.63 -24.60 -35.17
CA ARG A 652 -0.98 -23.33 -34.81
C ARG A 652 -1.89 -22.47 -33.95
N TYR A 653 -1.34 -21.94 -32.85
CA TYR A 653 -1.95 -20.90 -32.02
C TYR A 653 -1.19 -19.57 -32.22
N GLU A 654 -1.92 -18.52 -32.57
CA GLU A 654 -1.42 -17.17 -32.89
C GLU A 654 -2.34 -16.11 -32.22
N TRP A 655 -1.81 -14.98 -31.73
CA TRP A 655 -2.54 -13.96 -30.94
C TRP A 655 -2.63 -12.61 -31.62
#